data_AF-A0A094GLL4-F1
#
_entry.id   AF-A0A094GLL4-F1
#
_cell.length_a   1.000
_cell.length_b   1.000
_cell.length_c   1.000
_cell.angle_alpha   90.00
_cell.angle_beta   90.00
_cell.angle_gamma   90.00
#
_symmetry.space_group_name_H-M   'P 1'
#
loop_
_entity.id
_entity.type
_entity.pdbx_description
1 polymer ?
#
loop_
_entity_poly.entity_id
_entity_poly.type
_entity_poly.pdbx_seq_one_letter_code
_entity_poly.pdbx_strand_id
1 'polypeptide(L)'
;MNSTSSNSTQTTGWTSSPDGRGTNEIILTCLITIVLCCWTSVCPNLPALSDGRWAQVRDKLDLTCIGLLGPEFLLMIAVGQRSSARRSVKKFRDAGFDRWTLAHAFLADMGGFVLEAEDLSQPIPVDAEQLFYLIERNHVDYPALTKEEIDDKNKTDTVARFLTIGQAMWFVAAFISRPIQGLSVTTLELTTISFIIVFFATSYCWMHKPSEVFRPIILRCETSIAQIRSEAGHHDPEAYQRTPLDFIDPSPYVIGLLWRYYVHLLHTLHIPLMSRPMTSRPQTRIRGDNFLKTELDHELFAAVFIAGFSSAFMGAWDFHFPTVAERNLWRCASVYTLAFGLVGSVYVWTWHRWLPPRPQVDELEMGQVGLPGQVNGARNAKMSWAKRIGAVSPDDPPDAPIPLSLLGPCTFLCFFYCPTISTIDPLSTSPSHHATMPRATRSSQAASVREIVEPIASFYALLSTFPYLPASDILTPPAAGWPQADIVNFRKLGKTDLVVEVLKHLPYIRTDGNRGWRLGYDDTKPITYVKVLGTTTEEGSGGCKLAGLEDGVDHAVLWDMGLEPHGQKLDLHVVALTNGWQYGAWLLLDTEAGTITDFSLLGGISSSIRCPQSDRDAGLVWKHFPSKPIKEFFKDWEKKYISLEWIPIQDKNGRETGGIFSQKRVGTASKDLAEIQRIFMDYGWGSTDFRKEECKKALSEWGKARGQRIVAEHDKLVRANRSPSPPDPLDEFSD
;
A
#
# COMPACT_ATOMS: atom_id res chain seq x y z
N MET A 1 -45.89 20.77 -44.11
CA MET A 1 -44.53 21.28 -43.78
C MET A 1 -44.65 22.13 -42.53
N ASN A 2 -44.06 21.68 -41.42
CA ASN A 2 -43.19 22.49 -40.54
C ASN A 2 -42.90 21.74 -39.24
N SER A 3 -41.76 21.04 -39.30
CA SER A 3 -40.68 21.08 -38.31
C SER A 3 -41.01 20.72 -36.87
N THR A 4 -40.99 19.41 -36.60
CA THR A 4 -40.69 18.86 -35.28
C THR A 4 -39.28 19.28 -34.87
N SER A 5 -39.15 20.26 -33.99
CA SER A 5 -37.88 20.62 -33.36
C SER A 5 -37.48 19.50 -32.40
N SER A 6 -36.63 18.59 -32.87
CA SER A 6 -35.89 17.66 -32.03
C SER A 6 -34.98 18.45 -31.10
N ASN A 7 -35.38 18.62 -29.84
CA ASN A 7 -34.47 19.05 -28.78
C ASN A 7 -33.48 17.91 -28.52
N SER A 8 -32.43 17.83 -29.32
CA SER A 8 -31.24 17.08 -28.97
C SER A 8 -30.57 17.82 -27.81
N THR A 9 -30.76 17.33 -26.59
CA THR A 9 -29.97 17.74 -25.43
C THR A 9 -28.51 17.45 -25.73
N GLN A 10 -27.80 18.49 -26.14
CA GLN A 10 -26.39 18.45 -26.47
C GLN A 10 -25.62 18.20 -25.17
N THR A 11 -25.14 16.97 -24.97
CA THR A 11 -24.18 16.69 -23.91
C THR A 11 -22.89 17.43 -24.24
N THR A 12 -22.55 18.45 -23.45
CA THR A 12 -21.30 19.20 -23.65
C THR A 12 -20.15 18.34 -23.17
N GLY A 13 -19.26 17.98 -24.08
CA GLY A 13 -18.01 17.29 -23.77
C GLY A 13 -17.02 18.19 -23.02
N TRP A 14 -15.76 17.76 -22.98
CA TRP A 14 -14.66 18.54 -22.43
C TRP A 14 -14.67 20.00 -22.92
N THR A 15 -14.65 20.95 -21.98
CA THR A 15 -14.63 22.38 -22.30
C THR A 15 -13.28 22.97 -21.91
N SER A 16 -12.57 23.52 -22.90
CA SER A 16 -11.31 24.24 -22.70
C SER A 16 -11.54 25.68 -22.26
N SER A 17 -10.78 26.16 -21.28
CA SER A 17 -10.61 27.61 -21.04
C SER A 17 -10.00 28.28 -22.29
N PRO A 18 -10.31 29.56 -22.63
CA PRO A 18 -10.69 30.65 -21.73
C PRO A 18 -12.12 31.19 -21.87
N ASP A 19 -12.93 30.73 -22.83
CA ASP A 19 -14.25 31.32 -23.14
C ASP A 19 -15.35 30.94 -22.12
N GLY A 20 -14.97 30.27 -21.01
CA GLY A 20 -15.79 29.85 -19.89
C GLY A 20 -14.96 29.08 -18.85
N ARG A 21 -15.57 28.66 -17.72
CA ARG A 21 -14.87 27.82 -16.73
C ARG A 21 -14.60 26.44 -17.35
N GLY A 22 -13.33 26.13 -17.58
CA GLY A 22 -12.93 24.87 -18.21
C GLY A 22 -13.13 23.65 -17.31
N THR A 23 -13.30 22.48 -17.91
CA THR A 23 -13.43 21.19 -17.19
C THR A 23 -12.20 20.93 -16.30
N ASN A 24 -11.01 21.25 -16.81
CA ASN A 24 -9.75 21.20 -16.07
C ASN A 24 -9.75 22.06 -14.80
N GLU A 25 -10.32 23.27 -14.88
CA GLU A 25 -10.38 24.17 -13.73
C GLU A 25 -11.30 23.61 -12.66
N ILE A 26 -12.44 23.01 -13.04
CA ILE A 26 -13.36 22.36 -12.09
C ILE A 26 -12.64 21.20 -11.39
N ILE A 27 -12.05 20.28 -12.15
CA ILE A 27 -11.35 19.11 -11.59
C ILE A 27 -10.23 19.55 -10.65
N LEU A 28 -9.36 20.45 -11.12
CA LEU A 28 -8.21 20.90 -10.35
C LEU A 28 -8.64 21.66 -9.08
N THR A 29 -9.63 22.55 -9.18
CA THR A 29 -10.14 23.28 -7.99
C THR A 29 -10.75 22.35 -6.96
N CYS A 30 -11.51 21.32 -7.38
CA CYS A 30 -12.07 20.32 -6.48
C CYS A 30 -10.98 19.49 -5.82
N LEU A 31 -10.09 18.87 -6.61
CA LEU A 31 -9.03 17.99 -6.09
C LEU A 31 -8.05 18.73 -5.17
N ILE A 32 -7.62 19.93 -5.55
CA ILE A 32 -6.76 20.76 -4.69
C ILE A 32 -7.49 21.07 -3.38
N THR A 33 -8.77 21.44 -3.43
CA THR A 33 -9.53 21.78 -2.23
C THR A 33 -9.68 20.56 -1.31
N ILE A 34 -10.02 19.38 -1.85
CA ILE A 34 -10.09 18.12 -1.10
C ILE A 34 -8.75 17.80 -0.43
N VAL A 35 -7.66 17.79 -1.20
CA VAL A 35 -6.32 17.48 -0.68
C VAL A 35 -5.88 18.48 0.37
N LEU A 36 -6.09 19.79 0.15
CA LEU A 36 -5.77 20.82 1.13
C LEU A 36 -6.60 20.65 2.41
N CYS A 37 -7.90 20.38 2.31
CA CYS A 37 -8.77 20.09 3.44
C CYS A 37 -8.25 18.90 4.26
N CYS A 38 -7.93 17.77 3.62
CA CYS A 38 -7.39 16.60 4.32
C CYS A 38 -6.01 16.90 4.94
N TRP A 39 -5.07 17.46 4.16
CA TRP A 39 -3.69 17.69 4.61
C TRP A 39 -3.56 18.73 5.74
N THR A 40 -4.36 19.79 5.70
CA THR A 40 -4.25 20.89 6.69
C THR A 40 -5.14 20.68 7.92
N SER A 41 -6.11 19.77 7.86
CA SER A 41 -6.87 19.39 9.05
C SER A 41 -6.09 18.44 9.96
N VAL A 42 -5.25 17.56 9.41
CA VAL A 42 -4.55 16.51 10.17
C VAL A 42 -3.46 17.05 11.11
N CYS A 43 -3.49 16.58 12.35
CA CYS A 43 -2.45 16.82 13.36
C CYS A 43 -1.91 15.46 13.86
N PRO A 44 -0.75 14.99 13.37
CA PRO A 44 -0.18 13.71 13.77
C PRO A 44 0.25 13.71 15.23
N ASN A 45 0.29 12.52 15.84
CA ASN A 45 0.87 12.35 17.18
C ASN A 45 2.40 12.38 17.15
N LEU A 46 3.04 12.49 18.31
CA LEU A 46 4.50 12.53 18.38
C LEU A 46 5.11 11.18 17.98
N PRO A 47 6.21 11.20 17.21
CA PRO A 47 6.96 9.99 16.91
C PRO A 47 7.74 9.50 18.15
N ALA A 48 8.26 8.28 18.11
CA ALA A 48 9.09 7.77 19.20
C ALA A 48 10.41 8.55 19.30
N LEU A 49 11.07 8.53 20.47
CA LEU A 49 12.36 9.21 20.66
C LEU A 49 13.46 8.73 19.70
N SER A 50 13.38 7.48 19.23
CA SER A 50 14.31 6.88 18.27
C SER A 50 13.97 7.20 16.80
N ASP A 51 12.79 7.77 16.54
CA ASP A 51 12.30 8.01 15.18
C ASP A 51 12.86 9.31 14.58
N GLY A 52 13.15 9.29 13.28
CA GLY A 52 13.54 10.48 12.52
C GLY A 52 12.35 11.27 11.96
N ARG A 53 12.63 12.44 11.37
CA ARG A 53 11.61 13.32 10.73
C ARG A 53 10.72 12.62 9.70
N TRP A 54 11.25 11.63 8.99
CA TRP A 54 10.50 10.85 8.00
C TRP A 54 9.37 10.04 8.61
N ALA A 55 9.51 9.56 9.85
CA ALA A 55 8.45 8.85 10.54
C ALA A 55 7.23 9.77 10.79
N GLN A 56 7.48 11.02 11.17
CA GLN A 56 6.43 12.00 11.39
C GLN A 56 5.73 12.43 10.09
N VAL A 57 6.49 12.62 9.00
CA VAL A 57 5.91 12.88 7.68
C VAL A 57 5.04 11.70 7.24
N ARG A 58 5.50 10.47 7.47
CA ARG A 58 4.72 9.26 7.20
C ARG A 58 3.45 9.20 8.06
N ASP A 59 3.55 9.46 9.36
CA ASP A 59 2.39 9.44 10.26
C ASP A 59 1.36 10.53 9.87
N LYS A 60 1.81 11.70 9.36
CA LYS A 60 0.93 12.73 8.78
C LYS A 60 0.29 12.30 7.46
N LEU A 61 1.06 11.66 6.58
CA LEU A 61 0.56 11.12 5.32
C LEU A 61 -0.48 10.02 5.57
N ASP A 62 -0.21 9.10 6.49
CA ASP A 62 -1.12 8.00 6.87
C ASP A 62 -2.49 8.58 7.33
N LEU A 63 -2.50 9.59 8.20
CA LEU A 63 -3.74 10.27 8.62
C LEU A 63 -4.44 11.01 7.48
N THR A 64 -3.67 11.62 6.57
CA THR A 64 -4.23 12.29 5.38
C THR A 64 -4.92 11.27 4.48
N CYS A 65 -4.31 10.10 4.26
CA CYS A 65 -4.87 9.01 3.49
C CYS A 65 -6.15 8.45 4.12
N ILE A 66 -6.22 8.33 5.46
CA ILE A 66 -7.46 7.97 6.16
C ILE A 66 -8.56 9.00 5.84
N GLY A 67 -8.23 10.30 5.89
CA GLY A 67 -9.17 11.36 5.56
C GLY A 67 -9.63 11.38 4.10
N LEU A 68 -8.78 10.97 3.16
CA LEU A 68 -9.13 10.83 1.73
C LEU A 68 -10.00 9.61 1.47
N LEU A 69 -9.74 8.50 2.18
CA LEU A 69 -10.53 7.28 2.09
C LEU A 69 -11.93 7.46 2.71
N GLY A 70 -12.03 8.24 3.78
CA GLY A 70 -13.29 8.51 4.47
C GLY A 70 -13.10 9.63 5.48
N PRO A 71 -13.47 10.88 5.14
CA PRO A 71 -13.24 12.03 6.01
C PRO A 71 -13.99 11.88 7.35
N GLU A 72 -15.10 11.14 7.39
CA GLU A 72 -15.82 10.76 8.59
C GLU A 72 -15.00 9.92 9.57
N PHE A 73 -14.12 9.03 9.11
CA PHE A 73 -13.23 8.28 10.01
C PHE A 73 -12.24 9.23 10.69
N LEU A 74 -11.70 10.18 9.93
CA LEU A 74 -10.81 11.20 10.47
C LEU A 74 -11.52 12.09 11.50
N LEU A 75 -12.77 12.47 11.22
CA LEU A 75 -13.61 13.22 12.16
C LEU A 75 -13.84 12.44 13.45
N MET A 76 -14.18 11.15 13.36
CA MET A 76 -14.40 10.30 14.54
C MET A 76 -13.16 10.20 15.42
N ILE A 77 -11.97 10.06 14.83
CA ILE A 77 -10.70 10.09 15.56
C ILE A 77 -10.53 11.44 16.26
N ALA A 78 -10.75 12.55 15.54
CA ALA A 78 -10.59 13.89 16.09
C ALA A 78 -11.56 14.21 17.24
N VAL A 79 -12.81 13.78 17.10
CA VAL A 79 -13.86 13.91 18.12
C VAL A 79 -13.53 13.10 19.37
N GLY A 80 -13.07 11.86 19.21
CA GLY A 80 -12.62 11.02 20.33
C GLY A 80 -11.47 11.65 21.10
N GLN A 81 -10.47 12.19 20.40
CA GLN A 81 -9.35 12.92 21.02
C GLN A 81 -9.81 14.19 21.74
N ARG A 82 -10.75 14.95 21.18
CA ARG A 82 -11.31 16.13 21.87
C ARG A 82 -12.09 15.74 23.13
N SER A 83 -12.88 14.66 23.06
CA SER A 83 -13.65 14.18 24.21
C SER A 83 -12.72 13.72 25.34
N SER A 84 -11.65 12.98 25.01
CA SER A 84 -10.59 12.61 25.96
C SER A 84 -9.95 13.83 26.61
N ALA A 85 -9.49 14.79 25.79
CA ALA A 85 -8.84 16.00 26.28
C ALA A 85 -9.75 16.83 27.21
N ARG A 86 -11.06 16.94 26.91
CA ARG A 86 -12.02 17.62 27.78
C ARG A 86 -12.22 16.90 29.11
N ARG A 87 -12.26 15.57 29.10
CA ARG A 87 -12.39 14.75 30.31
C ARG A 87 -11.17 14.93 31.21
N SER A 88 -9.97 14.92 30.63
CA SER A 88 -8.72 15.24 31.34
C SER A 88 -8.78 16.63 31.97
N VAL A 89 -9.15 17.68 31.22
CA VAL A 89 -9.27 19.04 31.76
C VAL A 89 -10.23 19.12 32.94
N LYS A 90 -11.37 18.43 32.86
CA LYS A 90 -12.32 18.37 33.96
C LYS A 90 -11.68 17.71 35.18
N LYS A 91 -11.05 16.53 35.04
CA LYS A 91 -10.39 15.81 36.13
C LYS A 91 -9.28 16.63 36.82
N PHE A 92 -8.39 17.24 36.04
CA PHE A 92 -7.31 18.06 36.60
C PHE A 92 -7.85 19.28 37.34
N ARG A 93 -8.90 19.95 36.83
CA ARG A 93 -9.55 21.07 37.52
C ARG A 93 -10.24 20.65 38.81
N ASP A 94 -10.96 19.52 38.79
CA ASP A 94 -11.63 18.98 39.97
C ASP A 94 -10.62 18.63 41.09
N ALA A 95 -9.38 18.30 40.71
CA ALA A 95 -8.25 18.07 41.64
C ALA A 95 -7.45 19.34 42.02
N GLY A 96 -7.85 20.53 41.56
CA GLY A 96 -7.21 21.81 41.90
C GLY A 96 -6.10 22.28 40.96
N PHE A 97 -5.87 21.63 39.82
CA PHE A 97 -4.88 22.02 38.82
C PHE A 97 -5.48 22.97 37.76
N ASP A 98 -5.77 24.21 38.16
CA ASP A 98 -6.46 25.20 37.30
C ASP A 98 -5.70 25.59 36.02
N ARG A 99 -4.37 25.40 35.99
CA ARG A 99 -3.51 25.71 34.83
C ARG A 99 -3.60 24.67 33.72
N TRP A 100 -4.22 23.51 33.96
CA TRP A 100 -4.35 22.47 32.96
C TRP A 100 -5.41 22.85 31.91
N THR A 101 -4.99 22.91 30.64
CA THR A 101 -5.83 23.35 29.52
C THR A 101 -5.99 22.26 28.46
N LEU A 102 -6.90 22.46 27.49
CA LEU A 102 -7.06 21.53 26.37
C LEU A 102 -5.76 21.28 25.61
N ALA A 103 -4.92 22.30 25.43
CA ALA A 103 -3.60 22.16 24.80
C ALA A 103 -2.68 21.18 25.56
N HIS A 104 -2.67 21.23 26.90
CA HIS A 104 -1.91 20.30 27.75
C HIS A 104 -2.45 18.87 27.64
N ALA A 105 -3.77 18.72 27.68
CA ALA A 105 -4.41 17.42 27.55
C ALA A 105 -4.18 16.79 26.16
N PHE A 106 -4.33 17.57 25.07
CA PHE A 106 -3.98 17.12 23.73
C PHE A 106 -2.50 16.76 23.60
N LEU A 107 -1.61 17.54 24.22
CA LEU A 107 -0.17 17.26 24.24
C LEU A 107 0.12 15.94 24.96
N ALA A 108 -0.54 15.64 26.08
CA ALA A 108 -0.40 14.35 26.75
C ALA A 108 -0.91 13.19 25.90
N ASP A 109 -2.15 13.27 25.41
CA ASP A 109 -2.79 12.21 24.61
C ASP A 109 -2.07 11.94 23.27
N MET A 110 -1.28 12.91 22.76
CA MET A 110 -0.47 12.73 21.56
C MET A 110 0.94 12.18 21.83
N GLY A 111 1.28 11.87 23.08
CA GLY A 111 2.60 11.35 23.48
C GLY A 111 3.64 12.44 23.78
N GLY A 112 3.20 13.64 24.13
CA GLY A 112 4.04 14.79 24.46
C GLY A 112 4.72 14.71 25.82
N PHE A 113 4.32 13.77 26.68
CA PHE A 113 5.03 13.45 27.92
C PHE A 113 5.51 12.00 27.87
N VAL A 114 6.76 11.79 28.27
CA VAL A 114 7.42 10.48 28.25
C VAL A 114 8.03 10.24 29.63
N LEU A 115 7.73 9.09 30.22
CA LEU A 115 8.20 8.67 31.53
C LEU A 115 9.53 7.91 31.41
N GLU A 116 10.49 8.32 32.22
CA GLU A 116 11.77 7.68 32.42
C GLU A 116 11.85 7.19 33.88
N ALA A 117 12.08 5.89 34.06
CA ALA A 117 12.21 5.22 35.36
C ALA A 117 13.36 4.20 35.30
N GLU A 118 13.99 3.89 36.43
CA GLU A 118 15.19 3.04 36.49
C GLU A 118 14.96 1.60 35.99
N ASP A 119 13.74 1.07 36.14
CA ASP A 119 13.36 -0.29 35.76
C ASP A 119 12.81 -0.39 34.32
N LEU A 120 12.78 0.73 33.58
CA LEU A 120 12.38 0.75 32.17
C LEU A 120 13.61 0.69 31.24
N SER A 121 13.63 -0.29 30.34
CA SER A 121 14.68 -0.41 29.30
C SER A 121 14.67 0.74 28.29
N GLN A 122 13.53 1.41 28.14
CA GLN A 122 13.34 2.57 27.28
C GLN A 122 12.20 3.46 27.81
N PRO A 123 12.28 4.79 27.61
CA PRO A 123 11.21 5.69 28.05
C PRO A 123 9.88 5.42 27.35
N ILE A 124 8.76 5.52 28.08
CA ILE A 124 7.41 5.22 27.58
C ILE A 124 6.55 6.49 27.53
N PRO A 125 5.71 6.70 26.49
CA PRO A 125 4.79 7.82 26.47
C PRO A 125 3.66 7.63 27.48
N VAL A 126 3.17 8.73 28.04
CA VAL A 126 2.10 8.75 29.04
C VAL A 126 0.95 9.62 28.54
N ASP A 127 -0.26 9.06 28.51
CA ASP A 127 -1.47 9.81 28.16
C ASP A 127 -1.97 10.69 29.31
N ALA A 128 -3.02 11.48 29.08
CA ALA A 128 -3.48 12.44 30.09
C ALA A 128 -4.07 11.79 31.36
N GLU A 129 -4.64 10.59 31.26
CA GLU A 129 -5.23 9.86 32.39
C GLU A 129 -4.13 9.20 33.24
N GLN A 130 -3.16 8.58 32.58
CA GLN A 130 -1.97 8.01 33.22
C GLN A 130 -1.14 9.11 33.90
N LEU A 131 -0.99 10.27 33.27
CA LEU A 131 -0.26 11.40 33.84
C LEU A 131 -0.97 11.94 35.09
N PHE A 132 -2.31 12.07 35.05
CA PHE A 132 -3.09 12.48 36.20
C PHE A 132 -2.86 11.56 37.41
N TYR A 133 -2.94 10.25 37.20
CA TYR A 133 -2.72 9.25 38.24
C TYR A 133 -1.33 9.36 38.88
N LEU A 134 -0.28 9.53 38.05
CA LEU A 134 1.10 9.68 38.54
C LEU A 134 1.30 10.94 39.38
N ILE A 135 0.65 12.04 38.99
CA ILE A 135 0.70 13.32 39.72
C ILE A 135 -0.09 13.22 41.03
N GLU A 136 -1.31 12.70 40.99
CA GLU A 136 -2.19 12.58 42.17
C GLU A 136 -1.56 11.73 43.26
N ARG A 137 -0.83 10.67 42.89
CA ARG A 137 -0.10 9.80 43.82
C ARG A 137 1.30 10.29 44.18
N ASN A 138 1.73 11.45 43.69
CA ASN A 138 3.05 12.03 43.91
C ASN A 138 4.22 11.17 43.41
N HIS A 139 4.03 10.38 42.35
CA HIS A 139 5.13 9.68 41.69
C HIS A 139 5.90 10.59 40.72
N VAL A 140 5.25 11.63 40.20
CA VAL A 140 5.82 12.61 39.28
C VAL A 140 5.33 14.01 39.63
N ASP A 141 6.20 15.00 39.54
CA ASP A 141 5.85 16.41 39.74
C ASP A 141 4.91 16.95 38.66
N TYR A 142 4.02 17.86 39.04
CA TYR A 142 3.18 18.58 38.08
C TYR A 142 4.07 19.37 37.09
N PRO A 143 3.97 19.14 35.77
CA PRO A 143 4.86 19.76 34.80
C PRO A 143 4.64 21.27 34.77
N ALA A 144 5.73 22.04 34.94
CA ALA A 144 5.72 23.51 34.88
C ALA A 144 5.65 24.04 33.42
N LEU A 145 4.80 23.44 32.59
CA LEU A 145 4.57 23.84 31.21
C LEU A 145 3.45 24.88 31.16
N THR A 146 3.70 26.00 30.48
CA THR A 146 2.68 27.04 30.26
C THR A 146 1.99 26.84 28.91
N LYS A 147 0.76 27.34 28.79
CA LYS A 147 0.01 27.27 27.53
C LYS A 147 0.74 28.06 26.43
N GLU A 148 1.34 29.19 26.79
CA GLU A 148 2.07 30.07 25.88
C GLU A 148 3.28 29.38 25.24
N GLU A 149 3.99 28.53 26.00
CA GLU A 149 5.10 27.72 25.50
C GLU A 149 4.66 26.63 24.50
N ILE A 150 3.42 26.15 24.63
CA ILE A 150 2.81 25.23 23.66
C ILE A 150 2.40 25.99 22.39
N ASP A 151 1.74 27.14 22.56
CA ASP A 151 1.21 27.95 21.45
C ASP A 151 2.34 28.58 20.60
N ASP A 152 3.49 28.95 21.20
CA ASP A 152 4.64 29.52 20.48
C ASP A 152 5.18 28.57 19.39
N LYS A 153 5.06 27.26 19.61
CA LYS A 153 5.51 26.21 18.68
C LYS A 153 4.54 25.96 17.51
N ASN A 154 3.36 26.60 17.48
CA ASN A 154 2.27 26.28 16.54
C ASN A 154 2.09 27.30 15.38
N LYS A 155 3.01 28.26 15.21
CA LYS A 155 2.83 29.43 14.33
C LYS A 155 2.75 29.10 12.82
N THR A 156 3.53 28.14 12.34
CA THR A 156 3.62 27.83 10.88
C THR A 156 2.38 27.10 10.36
N ASP A 157 1.80 26.19 11.15
CA ASP A 157 0.61 25.41 10.78
C ASP A 157 -0.66 26.28 10.73
N THR A 158 -0.71 27.30 11.59
CA THR A 158 -1.82 28.25 11.68
C THR A 158 -2.05 29.00 10.36
N VAL A 159 -0.99 29.40 9.65
CA VAL A 159 -1.09 30.11 8.36
C VAL A 159 -1.68 29.20 7.28
N ALA A 160 -1.21 27.95 7.19
CA ALA A 160 -1.72 26.98 6.22
C ALA A 160 -3.21 26.68 6.43
N ARG A 161 -3.65 26.55 7.70
CA ARG A 161 -5.06 26.39 8.05
C ARG A 161 -5.91 27.61 7.65
N PHE A 162 -5.43 28.83 7.88
CA PHE A 162 -6.15 30.03 7.45
C PHE A 162 -6.31 30.10 5.93
N LEU A 163 -5.26 29.76 5.17
CA LEU A 163 -5.33 29.71 3.70
C LEU A 163 -6.33 28.65 3.22
N THR A 164 -6.33 27.46 3.81
CA THR A 164 -7.32 26.42 3.45
C THR A 164 -8.74 26.83 3.81
N ILE A 165 -8.97 27.46 4.96
CA ILE A 165 -10.29 27.99 5.33
C ILE A 165 -10.74 29.03 4.30
N GLY A 166 -9.84 29.93 3.88
CA GLY A 166 -10.12 30.88 2.80
C GLY A 166 -10.50 30.20 1.48
N GLN A 167 -9.72 29.19 1.07
CA GLN A 167 -9.99 28.38 -0.12
C GLN A 167 -11.35 27.66 -0.04
N ALA A 168 -11.65 27.04 1.11
CA ALA A 168 -12.91 26.33 1.33
C ALA A 168 -14.11 27.29 1.31
N MET A 169 -14.02 28.44 1.97
CA MET A 169 -15.09 29.46 1.94
C MET A 169 -15.31 29.99 0.52
N TRP A 170 -14.23 30.28 -0.21
CA TRP A 170 -14.31 30.70 -1.60
C TRP A 170 -14.98 29.64 -2.48
N PHE A 171 -14.60 28.37 -2.31
CA PHE A 171 -15.20 27.25 -3.03
C PHE A 171 -16.70 27.12 -2.74
N VAL A 172 -17.11 27.20 -1.46
CA VAL A 172 -18.53 27.16 -1.06
C VAL A 172 -19.30 28.32 -1.68
N ALA A 173 -18.76 29.54 -1.67
CA ALA A 173 -19.41 30.70 -2.29
C ALA A 173 -19.56 30.50 -3.81
N ALA A 174 -18.51 30.03 -4.48
CA ALA A 174 -18.54 29.72 -5.91
C ALA A 174 -19.56 28.63 -6.24
N PHE A 175 -19.63 27.58 -5.42
CA PHE A 175 -20.61 26.50 -5.53
C PHE A 175 -22.05 27.01 -5.40
N ILE A 176 -22.37 27.77 -4.35
CA ILE A 176 -23.73 28.29 -4.10
C ILE A 176 -24.15 29.31 -5.17
N SER A 177 -23.21 30.12 -5.67
CA SER A 177 -23.51 31.13 -6.69
C SER A 177 -24.03 30.52 -8.01
N ARG A 178 -23.69 29.26 -8.30
CA ARG A 178 -24.03 28.59 -9.57
C ARG A 178 -25.51 28.27 -9.70
N PRO A 179 -26.14 27.54 -8.76
CA PRO A 179 -27.58 27.34 -8.78
C PRO A 179 -28.37 28.65 -8.84
N ILE A 180 -27.91 29.70 -8.14
CA ILE A 180 -28.55 31.04 -8.15
C ILE A 180 -28.52 31.67 -9.54
N GLN A 181 -27.44 31.46 -10.30
CA GLN A 181 -27.29 31.95 -11.68
C GLN A 181 -27.92 31.01 -12.72
N GLY A 182 -28.57 29.92 -12.30
CA GLY A 182 -29.10 28.90 -13.20
C GLY A 182 -28.03 28.04 -13.89
N LEU A 183 -26.81 28.03 -13.36
CA LEU A 183 -25.70 27.22 -13.87
C LEU A 183 -25.72 25.82 -13.25
N SER A 184 -25.30 24.82 -14.03
CA SER A 184 -25.15 23.45 -13.54
C SER A 184 -23.97 23.32 -12.57
N VAL A 185 -24.12 22.36 -11.65
CA VAL A 185 -23.14 21.96 -10.65
C VAL A 185 -22.74 20.52 -10.95
N THR A 186 -21.45 20.21 -10.79
CA THR A 186 -20.95 18.84 -11.00
C THR A 186 -21.04 17.99 -9.74
N THR A 187 -21.08 16.68 -9.90
CA THR A 187 -21.02 15.72 -8.77
C THR A 187 -19.71 15.84 -8.00
N LEU A 188 -18.58 16.12 -8.66
CA LEU A 188 -17.28 16.34 -8.02
C LEU A 188 -17.26 17.62 -7.15
N GLU A 189 -17.90 18.70 -7.61
CA GLU A 189 -18.08 19.91 -6.80
C GLU A 189 -18.94 19.62 -5.56
N LEU A 190 -19.97 18.78 -5.68
CA LEU A 190 -20.80 18.34 -4.56
C LEU A 190 -20.00 17.48 -3.56
N THR A 191 -19.19 16.54 -4.04
CA THR A 191 -18.27 15.76 -3.19
C THR A 191 -17.31 16.68 -2.44
N THR A 192 -16.76 17.70 -3.11
CA THR A 192 -15.88 18.68 -2.47
C THR A 192 -16.58 19.42 -1.32
N ILE A 193 -17.86 19.79 -1.47
CA ILE A 193 -18.66 20.38 -0.39
C ILE A 193 -18.80 19.42 0.79
N SER A 194 -19.05 18.13 0.54
CA SER A 194 -19.11 17.11 1.60
C SER A 194 -17.79 17.07 2.39
N PHE A 195 -16.64 17.06 1.70
CA PHE A 195 -15.33 17.11 2.35
C PHE A 195 -15.12 18.41 3.16
N ILE A 196 -15.60 19.55 2.66
CA ILE A 196 -15.51 20.84 3.37
C ILE A 196 -16.32 20.82 4.68
N ILE A 197 -17.52 20.21 4.69
CA ILE A 197 -18.34 20.06 5.90
C ILE A 197 -17.55 19.34 7.00
N VAL A 198 -16.92 18.21 6.64
CA VAL A 198 -16.14 17.42 7.59
C VAL A 198 -14.84 18.11 7.97
N PHE A 199 -14.19 18.80 7.02
CA PHE A 199 -12.99 19.59 7.27
C PHE A 199 -13.19 20.63 8.39
N PHE A 200 -14.30 21.37 8.36
CA PHE A 200 -14.59 22.36 9.41
C PHE A 200 -14.78 21.70 10.78
N ALA A 201 -15.48 20.57 10.84
CA ALA A 201 -15.69 19.83 12.08
C ALA A 201 -14.38 19.26 12.65
N THR A 202 -13.57 18.62 11.80
CA THR A 202 -12.26 18.06 12.18
C THR A 202 -11.30 19.16 12.63
N SER A 203 -11.25 20.29 11.90
CA SER A 203 -10.42 21.44 12.24
C SER A 203 -10.84 22.08 13.56
N TYR A 204 -12.15 22.18 13.84
CA TYR A 204 -12.66 22.62 15.14
C TYR A 204 -12.24 21.67 16.26
N CYS A 205 -12.32 20.36 16.04
CA CYS A 205 -11.93 19.38 17.04
C CYS A 205 -10.46 19.48 17.42
N TRP A 206 -9.57 19.65 16.43
CA TRP A 206 -8.12 19.77 16.61
C TRP A 206 -7.58 21.21 16.63
N MET A 207 -8.44 22.20 16.88
CA MET A 207 -8.01 23.61 16.95
C MET A 207 -7.02 23.86 18.10
N HIS A 208 -7.14 23.12 19.20
CA HIS A 208 -6.24 23.23 20.37
C HIS A 208 -5.18 22.13 20.42
N LYS A 209 -5.11 21.28 19.38
CA LYS A 209 -4.09 20.23 19.28
C LYS A 209 -2.81 20.86 18.67
N PRO A 210 -1.64 20.72 19.31
CA PRO A 210 -0.38 21.20 18.74
C PRO A 210 -0.01 20.41 17.48
N SER A 211 0.44 21.07 16.40
CA SER A 211 0.71 20.40 15.11
C SER A 211 2.19 20.11 14.82
N GLU A 212 3.14 20.87 15.39
CA GLU A 212 4.58 20.80 15.06
C GLU A 212 5.47 20.64 16.31
N VAL A 213 5.05 19.81 17.27
CA VAL A 213 5.87 19.48 18.44
C VAL A 213 6.74 18.27 18.11
N PHE A 214 8.05 18.49 17.98
CA PHE A 214 9.01 17.45 17.56
C PHE A 214 9.62 16.65 18.72
N ARG A 215 9.52 17.13 19.95
CA ARG A 215 10.17 16.50 21.11
C ARG A 215 9.22 16.44 22.30
N PRO A 216 9.05 15.25 22.90
CA PRO A 216 8.29 15.13 24.13
C PRO A 216 9.08 15.69 25.32
N ILE A 217 8.35 15.98 26.39
CA ILE A 217 8.88 16.36 27.69
C ILE A 217 9.16 15.08 28.47
N ILE A 218 10.38 14.96 28.98
CA ILE A 218 10.80 13.79 29.77
C ILE A 218 10.42 14.04 31.23
N LEU A 219 9.61 13.14 31.77
CA LEU A 219 9.22 13.08 33.17
C LEU A 219 10.08 12.03 33.85
N ARG A 220 10.86 12.45 34.85
CA ARG A 220 11.66 11.53 35.65
C ARG A 220 10.85 11.03 36.82
N CYS A 221 10.83 9.72 36.99
CA CYS A 221 10.15 9.06 38.09
C CYS A 221 11.20 8.37 38.97
N GLU A 222 11.29 8.79 40.23
CA GLU A 222 12.19 8.16 41.22
C GLU A 222 11.63 6.83 41.72
N THR A 223 10.31 6.63 41.60
CA THR A 223 9.64 5.37 41.97
C THR A 223 9.74 4.37 40.81
N SER A 224 10.09 3.11 41.10
CA SER A 224 10.06 2.04 40.08
C SER A 224 8.65 1.77 39.57
N ILE A 225 8.50 1.47 38.28
CA ILE A 225 7.21 1.09 37.68
C ILE A 225 6.66 -0.18 38.34
N ALA A 226 7.51 -1.13 38.70
CA ALA A 226 7.12 -2.32 39.44
C ALA A 226 6.44 -1.98 40.78
N GLN A 227 6.95 -0.97 41.50
CA GLN A 227 6.35 -0.49 42.73
C GLN A 227 5.00 0.19 42.48
N ILE A 228 4.90 1.09 41.49
CA ILE A 228 3.64 1.77 41.13
C ILE A 228 2.54 0.75 40.81
N ARG A 229 2.90 -0.31 40.08
CA ARG A 229 1.97 -1.39 39.73
C ARG A 229 1.58 -2.22 40.94
N SER A 230 2.53 -2.55 41.81
CA SER A 230 2.27 -3.26 43.07
C SER A 230 1.32 -2.46 43.98
N GLU A 231 1.51 -1.14 44.09
CA GLU A 231 0.60 -0.24 44.83
C GLU A 231 -0.80 -0.12 44.22
N ALA A 232 -0.93 -0.43 42.94
CA ALA A 232 -2.20 -0.54 42.24
C ALA A 232 -2.85 -1.94 42.35
N GLY A 233 -2.18 -2.90 42.99
CA GLY A 233 -2.64 -4.29 43.11
C GLY A 233 -2.22 -5.21 41.95
N HIS A 234 -1.32 -4.76 41.07
CA HIS A 234 -0.81 -5.52 39.92
C HIS A 234 0.61 -6.00 40.18
N HIS A 235 0.76 -7.27 40.56
CA HIS A 235 2.04 -7.83 41.01
C HIS A 235 2.85 -8.54 39.91
N ASP A 236 2.22 -8.98 38.81
CA ASP A 236 2.94 -9.61 37.70
C ASP A 236 3.66 -8.55 36.82
N PRO A 237 5.00 -8.56 36.74
CA PRO A 237 5.75 -7.61 35.93
C PRO A 237 5.44 -7.70 34.43
N GLU A 238 5.01 -8.85 33.90
CA GLU A 238 4.73 -9.02 32.47
C GLU A 238 3.24 -8.84 32.08
N ALA A 239 2.34 -8.69 33.07
CA ALA A 239 0.90 -8.54 32.87
C ALA A 239 0.48 -7.13 32.36
N TYR A 240 0.95 -6.73 31.19
CA TYR A 240 0.54 -5.51 30.49
C TYR A 240 0.53 -5.67 28.97
N GLN A 241 -0.29 -4.93 28.21
CA GLN A 241 -0.45 -5.15 26.77
C GLN A 241 0.50 -4.26 25.95
N ARG A 242 0.39 -2.95 26.16
CA ARG A 242 1.09 -1.86 25.45
C ARG A 242 2.15 -1.26 26.34
N THR A 243 1.75 -0.84 27.53
CA THR A 243 2.62 -0.18 28.51
C THR A 243 2.33 -0.72 29.90
N PRO A 244 3.31 -0.74 30.82
CA PRO A 244 3.08 -1.15 32.21
C PRO A 244 1.99 -0.35 32.94
N LEU A 245 1.59 0.81 32.43
CA LEU A 245 0.55 1.70 32.97
C LEU A 245 -0.85 1.47 32.35
N ASP A 246 -1.05 0.41 31.56
CA ASP A 246 -2.33 0.13 30.89
C ASP A 246 -3.50 -0.12 31.86
N PHE A 247 -3.22 -0.47 33.12
CA PHE A 247 -4.25 -0.71 34.13
C PHE A 247 -5.05 0.56 34.49
N ILE A 248 -4.52 1.76 34.19
CA ILE A 248 -5.13 3.05 34.53
C ILE A 248 -6.30 3.39 33.61
N ASP A 249 -6.23 3.04 32.32
CA ASP A 249 -7.37 3.11 31.38
C ASP A 249 -7.51 1.82 30.58
N PRO A 250 -8.19 0.81 31.14
CA PRO A 250 -8.31 -0.51 30.54
C PRO A 250 -9.38 -0.59 29.45
N SER A 251 -10.02 0.51 29.01
CA SER A 251 -11.28 0.44 28.26
C SER A 251 -11.11 0.46 26.73
N PRO A 252 -11.13 -0.70 26.01
CA PRO A 252 -11.16 -0.71 24.56
C PRO A 252 -12.54 -0.27 24.06
N TYR A 253 -12.59 0.88 23.40
CA TYR A 253 -13.77 1.32 22.66
C TYR A 253 -14.01 0.39 21.45
N VAL A 254 -15.26 0.00 21.19
CA VAL A 254 -15.60 -1.07 20.21
C VAL A 254 -15.09 -0.76 18.81
N ILE A 255 -15.23 0.48 18.35
CA ILE A 255 -14.71 0.89 17.04
C ILE A 255 -13.18 0.89 17.00
N GLY A 256 -12.50 1.22 18.11
CA GLY A 256 -11.04 1.12 18.20
C GLY A 256 -10.56 -0.33 18.10
N LEU A 257 -11.32 -1.27 18.68
CA LEU A 257 -11.05 -2.70 18.57
C LEU A 257 -11.24 -3.21 17.14
N LEU A 258 -12.33 -2.80 16.48
CA LEU A 258 -12.58 -3.12 15.07
C LEU A 258 -11.50 -2.53 14.15
N TRP A 259 -11.12 -1.27 14.36
CA TRP A 259 -10.07 -0.60 13.60
C TRP A 259 -8.74 -1.35 13.70
N ARG A 260 -8.31 -1.70 14.92
CA ARG A 260 -7.09 -2.49 15.15
C ARG A 260 -7.12 -3.84 14.43
N TYR A 261 -8.27 -4.52 14.46
CA TYR A 261 -8.47 -5.78 13.76
C TYR A 261 -8.30 -5.63 12.24
N TYR A 262 -8.98 -4.66 11.61
CA TYR A 262 -8.88 -4.46 10.17
C TYR A 262 -7.49 -4.01 9.73
N VAL A 263 -6.83 -3.13 10.49
CA VAL A 263 -5.43 -2.75 10.23
C VAL A 263 -4.53 -3.99 10.30
N HIS A 264 -4.66 -4.82 11.34
CA HIS A 264 -3.87 -6.05 11.45
C HIS A 264 -4.15 -7.03 10.30
N LEU A 265 -5.41 -7.20 9.90
CA LEU A 265 -5.79 -8.02 8.76
C LEU A 265 -5.12 -7.54 7.47
N LEU A 266 -5.15 -6.23 7.20
CA LEU A 266 -4.49 -5.63 6.04
C LEU A 266 -2.97 -5.85 6.04
N HIS A 267 -2.32 -5.70 7.20
CA HIS A 267 -0.90 -6.00 7.36
C HIS A 267 -0.59 -7.48 7.11
N THR A 268 -1.44 -8.40 7.60
CA THR A 268 -1.29 -9.86 7.40
C THR A 268 -1.46 -10.25 5.93
N LEU A 269 -2.35 -9.56 5.21
CA LEU A 269 -2.54 -9.72 3.77
C LEU A 269 -1.42 -9.08 2.93
N HIS A 270 -0.37 -8.53 3.56
CA HIS A 270 0.73 -7.83 2.92
C HIS A 270 0.28 -6.58 2.12
N ILE A 271 -0.82 -5.96 2.54
CA ILE A 271 -1.34 -4.70 2.01
C ILE A 271 -1.33 -3.63 3.13
N PRO A 272 -0.15 -3.18 3.61
CA PRO A 272 -0.07 -2.15 4.65
C PRO A 272 -0.36 -0.76 4.04
N LEU A 273 -1.61 -0.53 3.65
CA LEU A 273 -2.08 0.73 3.06
C LEU A 273 -1.89 1.91 4.00
N MET A 274 -2.13 1.71 5.30
CA MET A 274 -2.17 2.78 6.32
C MET A 274 -1.62 2.28 7.67
N SER A 275 -1.17 3.23 8.49
CA SER A 275 -0.71 3.06 9.87
C SER A 275 0.59 2.26 10.01
N ARG A 276 1.67 2.97 10.35
CA ARG A 276 2.98 2.39 10.71
C ARG A 276 2.87 1.34 11.84
N PRO A 277 3.47 0.15 11.70
CA PRO A 277 3.44 -0.89 12.74
C PRO A 277 4.16 -0.44 14.03
N MET A 278 3.81 -1.05 15.16
CA MET A 278 4.61 -0.96 16.39
C MET A 278 5.62 -2.08 16.42
N THR A 279 6.87 -1.76 16.76
CA THR A 279 8.00 -2.69 16.73
C THR A 279 8.57 -3.01 18.11
N SER A 280 8.07 -2.37 19.17
CA SER A 280 8.59 -2.51 20.54
C SER A 280 7.47 -2.68 21.58
N ARG A 281 7.72 -3.54 22.57
CA ARG A 281 6.96 -3.67 23.81
C ARG A 281 7.95 -3.48 24.98
N PRO A 282 7.75 -2.49 25.87
CA PRO A 282 6.64 -1.53 25.90
C PRO A 282 6.63 -0.57 24.69
N GLN A 283 5.45 -0.05 24.36
CA GLN A 283 5.27 0.87 23.24
C GLN A 283 5.97 2.21 23.51
N THR A 284 6.64 2.74 22.50
CA THR A 284 7.46 3.97 22.59
C THR A 284 6.78 5.21 22.01
N ARG A 285 5.57 5.04 21.45
CA ARG A 285 4.74 6.13 20.90
C ARG A 285 3.26 5.80 20.98
N ILE A 286 2.42 6.83 21.01
CA ILE A 286 0.96 6.69 20.96
C ILE A 286 0.49 6.79 19.51
N ARG A 287 -0.32 5.83 19.05
CA ARG A 287 -0.90 5.85 17.69
C ARG A 287 -1.86 7.03 17.48
N GLY A 288 -1.68 7.74 16.37
CA GLY A 288 -2.54 8.86 15.97
C GLY A 288 -3.91 8.45 15.43
N ASP A 289 -4.02 7.22 14.92
CA ASP A 289 -5.24 6.63 14.34
C ASP A 289 -6.05 5.80 15.35
N ASN A 290 -5.80 5.98 16.64
CA ASN A 290 -6.56 5.27 17.68
C ASN A 290 -7.93 5.94 17.92
N PHE A 291 -8.99 5.14 17.91
CA PHE A 291 -10.34 5.62 18.23
C PHE A 291 -10.56 5.57 19.74
N LEU A 292 -10.55 6.74 20.38
CA LEU A 292 -10.74 6.90 21.81
C LEU A 292 -12.23 6.89 22.20
N LYS A 293 -12.49 6.53 23.45
CA LYS A 293 -13.84 6.54 24.03
C LYS A 293 -14.43 7.95 24.03
N THR A 294 -15.57 8.10 23.38
CA THR A 294 -16.23 9.38 23.15
C THR A 294 -17.46 9.53 24.06
N GLU A 295 -17.69 10.73 24.60
CA GLU A 295 -18.91 11.06 25.34
C GLU A 295 -20.09 11.33 24.41
N LEU A 296 -21.31 11.11 24.89
CA LEU A 296 -22.53 11.15 24.06
C LEU A 296 -22.72 12.49 23.33
N ASP A 297 -22.40 13.62 23.95
CA ASP A 297 -22.52 14.95 23.34
C ASP A 297 -21.58 15.11 22.12
N HIS A 298 -20.38 14.53 22.20
CA HIS A 298 -19.39 14.53 21.13
C HIS A 298 -19.75 13.50 20.04
N GLU A 299 -20.33 12.35 20.41
CA GLU A 299 -20.89 11.39 19.46
C GLU A 299 -22.04 12.02 18.65
N LEU A 300 -22.94 12.76 19.31
CA LEU A 300 -24.03 13.49 18.64
C LEU A 300 -23.49 14.61 17.73
N PHE A 301 -22.45 15.32 18.17
CA PHE A 301 -21.75 16.30 17.33
C PHE A 301 -21.23 15.62 16.05
N ALA A 302 -20.49 14.51 16.16
CA ALA A 302 -19.99 13.79 15.00
C ALA A 302 -21.14 13.32 14.09
N ALA A 303 -22.20 12.75 14.66
CA ALA A 303 -23.36 12.26 13.92
C ALA A 303 -24.02 13.33 13.06
N VAL A 304 -24.14 14.57 13.55
CA VAL A 304 -24.69 15.69 12.76
C VAL A 304 -23.84 16.00 11.53
N PHE A 305 -22.51 16.05 11.67
CA PHE A 305 -21.61 16.34 10.55
C PHE A 305 -21.49 15.16 9.58
N ILE A 306 -21.50 13.92 10.08
CA ILE A 306 -21.54 12.71 9.24
C ILE A 306 -22.85 12.65 8.46
N ALA A 307 -23.99 12.96 9.08
CA ALA A 307 -25.26 13.07 8.38
C ALA A 307 -25.23 14.19 7.33
N GLY A 308 -24.61 15.34 7.63
CA GLY A 308 -24.37 16.42 6.68
C GLY A 308 -23.53 15.98 5.48
N PHE A 309 -22.42 15.29 5.73
CA PHE A 309 -21.56 14.68 4.71
C PHE A 309 -22.33 13.70 3.82
N SER A 310 -23.02 12.73 4.42
CA SER A 310 -23.74 11.70 3.66
C SER A 310 -24.95 12.24 2.90
N SER A 311 -25.66 13.22 3.48
CA SER A 311 -26.85 13.81 2.84
C SER A 311 -26.50 14.72 1.66
N ALA A 312 -25.31 15.32 1.63
CA ALA A 312 -24.88 16.16 0.51
C ALA A 312 -24.95 15.41 -0.83
N PHE A 313 -24.59 14.11 -0.88
CA PHE A 313 -24.67 13.30 -2.10
C PHE A 313 -26.10 13.14 -2.65
N MET A 314 -27.12 13.26 -1.79
CA MET A 314 -28.53 13.25 -2.20
C MET A 314 -28.92 14.50 -3.00
N GLY A 315 -28.16 15.59 -2.88
CA GLY A 315 -28.39 16.81 -3.66
C GLY A 315 -28.28 16.61 -5.18
N ALA A 316 -27.57 15.58 -5.63
CA ALA A 316 -27.45 15.21 -7.05
C ALA A 316 -28.49 14.16 -7.51
N TRP A 317 -29.59 13.95 -6.76
CA TRP A 317 -30.58 12.93 -7.08
C TRP A 317 -31.18 13.08 -8.49
N ASP A 318 -31.48 14.32 -8.87
CA ASP A 318 -32.10 14.68 -10.15
C ASP A 318 -31.09 15.22 -11.18
N PHE A 319 -29.79 15.05 -10.93
CA PHE A 319 -28.78 15.43 -11.91
C PHE A 319 -28.88 14.57 -13.17
N HIS A 320 -28.49 15.16 -14.30
CA HIS A 320 -28.37 14.43 -15.55
C HIS A 320 -27.08 13.59 -15.53
N PHE A 321 -27.20 12.29 -15.79
CA PHE A 321 -26.07 11.38 -15.97
C PHE A 321 -26.03 10.86 -17.42
N PRO A 322 -24.84 10.61 -18.00
CA PRO A 322 -24.71 10.11 -19.37
C PRO A 322 -25.47 8.80 -19.62
N THR A 323 -25.49 7.90 -18.63
CA THR A 323 -26.21 6.63 -18.71
C THR A 323 -27.16 6.41 -17.53
N VAL A 324 -28.18 5.57 -17.75
CA VAL A 324 -29.09 5.10 -16.68
C VAL A 324 -28.33 4.29 -15.62
N ALA A 325 -27.28 3.57 -16.03
CA ALA A 325 -26.42 2.80 -15.14
C ALA A 325 -25.67 3.71 -14.16
N GLU A 326 -25.00 4.75 -14.64
CA GLU A 326 -24.29 5.73 -13.79
C GLU A 326 -25.25 6.47 -12.84
N ARG A 327 -26.44 6.86 -13.34
CA ARG A 327 -27.47 7.47 -12.47
C ARG A 327 -27.88 6.53 -11.35
N ASN A 328 -28.16 5.27 -11.67
CA ASN A 328 -28.59 4.29 -10.67
C ASN A 328 -27.46 3.98 -9.70
N LEU A 329 -26.21 3.88 -10.18
CA LEU A 329 -25.04 3.67 -9.37
C LEU A 329 -24.85 4.81 -8.37
N TRP A 330 -24.91 6.07 -8.82
CA TRP A 330 -24.86 7.25 -7.95
C TRP A 330 -25.94 7.22 -6.87
N ARG A 331 -27.19 6.93 -7.26
CA ARG A 331 -28.33 6.89 -6.34
C ARG A 331 -28.18 5.79 -5.30
N CYS A 332 -27.82 4.58 -5.71
CA CYS A 332 -27.51 3.47 -4.82
C CYS A 332 -26.37 3.84 -3.87
N ALA A 333 -25.32 4.46 -4.39
CA ALA A 333 -24.14 4.84 -3.63
C ALA A 333 -24.43 5.91 -2.57
N SER A 334 -25.23 6.91 -2.94
CA SER A 334 -25.64 7.98 -2.03
C SER A 334 -26.55 7.47 -0.91
N VAL A 335 -27.52 6.60 -1.25
CA VAL A 335 -28.38 5.94 -0.25
C VAL A 335 -27.56 5.06 0.68
N TYR A 336 -26.64 4.28 0.12
CA TYR A 336 -25.75 3.42 0.90
C TYR A 336 -24.87 4.24 1.85
N THR A 337 -24.30 5.37 1.41
CA THR A 337 -23.43 6.22 2.24
C THR A 337 -24.20 6.86 3.41
N LEU A 338 -25.46 7.23 3.17
CA LEU A 338 -26.36 7.72 4.22
C LEU A 338 -26.76 6.60 5.19
N ALA A 339 -27.10 5.41 4.66
CA ALA A 339 -27.43 4.24 5.48
C ALA A 339 -26.23 3.78 6.32
N PHE A 340 -25.02 3.76 5.75
CA PHE A 340 -23.79 3.41 6.45
C PHE A 340 -23.52 4.37 7.62
N GLY A 341 -23.61 5.69 7.39
CA GLY A 341 -23.43 6.68 8.45
C GLY A 341 -24.44 6.53 9.59
N LEU A 342 -25.73 6.35 9.28
CA LEU A 342 -26.80 6.26 10.28
C LEU A 342 -26.84 4.90 10.99
N VAL A 343 -26.90 3.81 10.22
CA VAL A 343 -27.00 2.44 10.75
C VAL A 343 -25.68 2.01 11.38
N GLY A 344 -24.54 2.35 10.79
CA GLY A 344 -23.22 2.05 11.34
C GLY A 344 -23.00 2.72 12.70
N SER A 345 -23.37 3.99 12.85
CA SER A 345 -23.28 4.70 14.13
C SER A 345 -24.16 4.07 15.20
N VAL A 346 -25.41 3.72 14.88
CA VAL A 346 -26.32 3.02 15.81
C VAL A 346 -25.80 1.62 16.14
N TYR A 347 -25.23 0.91 15.18
CA TYR A 347 -24.67 -0.42 15.37
C TYR A 347 -23.47 -0.40 16.33
N VAL A 348 -22.50 0.49 16.12
CA VAL A 348 -21.36 0.64 17.04
C VAL A 348 -21.81 1.08 18.42
N TRP A 349 -22.75 2.03 18.50
CA TRP A 349 -23.30 2.52 19.77
C TRP A 349 -24.01 1.42 20.57
N THR A 350 -24.85 0.61 19.90
CA THR A 350 -25.52 -0.53 20.53
C THR A 350 -24.50 -1.55 21.00
N TRP A 351 -23.57 -1.98 20.16
CA TRP A 351 -22.54 -2.95 20.56
C TRP A 351 -21.65 -2.44 21.70
N HIS A 352 -21.30 -1.16 21.72
CA HIS A 352 -20.56 -0.58 22.84
C HIS A 352 -21.33 -0.64 24.16
N ARG A 353 -22.66 -0.54 24.14
CA ARG A 353 -23.51 -0.66 25.34
C ARG A 353 -23.75 -2.11 25.77
N TRP A 354 -23.74 -3.04 24.81
CA TRP A 354 -24.06 -4.46 25.01
C TRP A 354 -22.83 -5.35 25.25
N LEU A 355 -21.65 -4.95 24.80
CA LEU A 355 -20.42 -5.64 25.16
C LEU A 355 -20.16 -5.44 26.67
N PRO A 356 -20.10 -6.54 27.46
CA PRO A 356 -19.71 -6.41 28.85
C PRO A 356 -18.30 -5.78 28.92
N PRO A 357 -18.01 -4.93 29.93
CA PRO A 357 -16.65 -4.51 30.20
C PRO A 357 -15.78 -5.76 30.23
N ARG A 358 -14.68 -5.78 29.47
CA ARG A 358 -13.78 -6.93 29.54
C ARG A 358 -13.32 -7.06 30.99
N PRO A 359 -13.44 -8.24 31.61
CA PRO A 359 -12.94 -8.42 32.97
C PRO A 359 -11.47 -8.02 33.00
N GLN A 360 -11.10 -7.18 33.96
CA GLN A 360 -9.70 -6.93 34.28
C GLN A 360 -9.05 -8.29 34.60
N VAL A 361 -7.75 -8.37 34.32
CA VAL A 361 -6.93 -9.58 34.52
C VAL A 361 -7.11 -10.18 35.93
N ASP A 362 -7.51 -9.36 36.89
CA ASP A 362 -7.87 -9.71 38.27
C ASP A 362 -8.91 -10.84 38.43
N GLU A 363 -9.87 -10.99 37.51
CA GLU A 363 -10.92 -12.04 37.64
C GLU A 363 -10.41 -13.44 37.22
N LEU A 364 -9.33 -13.50 36.44
CA LEU A 364 -8.67 -14.75 36.05
C LEU A 364 -7.71 -15.25 37.14
N GLU A 365 -7.10 -14.35 37.90
CA GLU A 365 -6.15 -14.71 38.98
C GLU A 365 -6.86 -15.13 40.28
N MET A 366 -8.04 -14.58 40.61
CA MET A 366 -8.80 -15.04 41.78
C MET A 366 -9.36 -16.47 41.63
N GLY A 367 -9.39 -17.02 40.41
CA GLY A 367 -9.88 -18.38 40.13
C GLY A 367 -8.82 -19.49 40.18
N GLN A 368 -7.52 -19.16 40.29
CA GLN A 368 -6.43 -20.14 40.25
C GLN A 368 -5.46 -19.99 41.43
N VAL A 369 -5.97 -20.12 42.65
CA VAL A 369 -5.14 -20.56 43.78
C VAL A 369 -4.89 -22.06 43.60
N GLY A 370 -3.81 -22.43 42.91
CA GLY A 370 -3.44 -23.83 42.68
C GLY A 370 -1.95 -24.01 42.37
N LEU A 371 -1.17 -24.22 43.44
CA LEU A 371 0.18 -24.83 43.56
C LEU A 371 1.31 -24.42 42.57
N PRO A 372 2.50 -24.02 43.07
CA PRO A 372 3.59 -23.56 42.24
C PRO A 372 4.37 -24.75 41.65
N GLY A 373 4.44 -24.81 40.32
CA GLY A 373 5.35 -25.72 39.61
C GLY A 373 4.75 -26.34 38.35
N GLN A 374 4.65 -25.55 37.27
CA GLN A 374 4.76 -26.02 35.87
C GLN A 374 4.51 -24.85 34.92
N VAL A 375 5.57 -24.14 34.51
CA VAL A 375 5.51 -23.33 33.28
C VAL A 375 5.86 -24.26 32.12
N ASN A 376 4.87 -25.04 31.68
CA ASN A 376 4.99 -25.90 30.51
C ASN A 376 4.83 -25.06 29.24
N GLY A 377 5.92 -24.93 28.49
CA GLY A 377 5.92 -24.59 27.07
C GLY A 377 5.18 -25.67 26.27
N ALA A 378 3.85 -25.59 26.23
CA ALA A 378 3.00 -26.43 25.39
C ALA A 378 1.59 -25.83 25.26
N ARG A 379 1.46 -24.63 24.67
CA ARG A 379 0.15 -24.13 24.22
C ARG A 379 0.25 -23.50 22.83
N ASN A 380 0.39 -24.34 21.82
CA ASN A 380 -0.13 -24.05 20.48
C ASN A 380 -0.22 -25.32 19.62
N ALA A 381 -1.21 -26.15 19.93
CA ALA A 381 -1.74 -27.12 18.96
C ALA A 381 -3.26 -27.16 19.13
N LYS A 382 -3.98 -26.75 18.08
CA LYS A 382 -5.44 -26.76 17.91
C LYS A 382 -6.23 -25.59 18.53
N MET A 383 -5.95 -24.34 18.13
CA MET A 383 -7.01 -23.30 18.10
C MET A 383 -7.90 -23.51 16.87
N SER A 384 -9.22 -23.61 17.08
CA SER A 384 -10.24 -23.62 16.03
C SER A 384 -10.11 -22.42 15.09
N TRP A 385 -10.37 -22.60 13.78
CA TRP A 385 -10.33 -21.53 12.77
C TRP A 385 -11.14 -20.29 13.17
N ALA A 386 -12.30 -20.49 13.82
CA ALA A 386 -13.15 -19.41 14.32
C ALA A 386 -12.49 -18.57 15.43
N LYS A 387 -11.67 -19.19 16.29
CA LYS A 387 -10.88 -18.48 17.31
C LYS A 387 -9.66 -17.76 16.72
N ARG A 388 -9.14 -18.23 15.58
CA ARG A 388 -8.03 -17.55 14.86
C ARG A 388 -8.50 -16.26 14.16
N ILE A 389 -9.72 -16.23 13.63
CA ILE A 389 -10.29 -15.05 12.96
C ILE A 389 -10.68 -13.97 13.98
N GLY A 390 -11.07 -14.32 15.21
CA GLY A 390 -11.42 -13.33 16.24
C GLY A 390 -10.24 -12.79 17.06
N ALA A 391 -9.02 -13.33 16.88
CA ALA A 391 -7.83 -12.89 17.60
C ALA A 391 -7.29 -11.57 17.00
N VAL A 392 -7.22 -10.52 17.82
CA VAL A 392 -6.85 -9.17 17.39
C VAL A 392 -5.40 -8.92 17.70
N SER A 393 -4.51 -9.02 16.70
CA SER A 393 -3.07 -8.75 16.85
C SER A 393 -2.35 -9.71 17.83
N PRO A 394 -1.07 -10.06 17.59
CA PRO A 394 -0.26 -10.80 18.56
C PRO A 394 -0.02 -10.09 19.90
N ASP A 395 -0.50 -8.85 20.07
CA ASP A 395 -0.34 -8.02 21.27
C ASP A 395 -1.55 -8.05 22.24
N ASP A 396 -2.70 -8.62 21.86
CA ASP A 396 -3.85 -8.79 22.76
C ASP A 396 -3.91 -10.26 23.26
N PRO A 397 -4.26 -10.53 24.54
CA PRO A 397 -4.33 -11.89 25.05
C PRO A 397 -5.38 -12.74 24.30
N PRO A 398 -5.12 -14.06 24.13
CA PRO A 398 -5.96 -14.98 23.37
C PRO A 398 -7.33 -15.30 23.98
N ASP A 399 -7.69 -14.69 25.11
CA ASP A 399 -8.76 -15.20 25.97
C ASP A 399 -10.14 -14.56 25.73
N ALA A 400 -10.25 -13.59 24.81
CA ALA A 400 -11.55 -13.09 24.34
C ALA A 400 -11.51 -12.65 22.87
N PRO A 401 -11.63 -13.59 21.90
CA PRO A 401 -11.80 -13.24 20.49
C PRO A 401 -12.98 -12.29 20.30
N ILE A 402 -12.85 -11.30 19.41
CA ILE A 402 -13.99 -10.43 19.06
C ILE A 402 -15.15 -11.34 18.64
N PRO A 403 -16.38 -11.13 19.18
CA PRO A 403 -17.51 -11.93 18.77
C PRO A 403 -17.71 -11.85 17.25
N LEU A 404 -17.77 -12.99 16.58
CA LEU A 404 -18.02 -13.08 15.13
C LEU A 404 -19.34 -12.39 14.72
N SER A 405 -20.31 -12.31 15.62
CA SER A 405 -21.55 -11.55 15.46
C SER A 405 -21.37 -10.03 15.39
N LEU A 406 -20.28 -9.51 15.95
CA LEU A 406 -19.84 -8.11 15.78
C LEU A 406 -19.05 -7.94 14.47
N LEU A 407 -18.14 -8.87 14.16
CA LEU A 407 -17.27 -8.77 12.98
C LEU A 407 -18.00 -8.96 11.64
N GLY A 408 -18.95 -9.91 11.56
CA GLY A 408 -19.62 -10.26 10.30
C GLY A 408 -20.38 -9.10 9.66
N PRO A 409 -21.34 -8.46 10.36
CA PRO A 409 -22.09 -7.33 9.83
C PRO A 409 -21.21 -6.11 9.53
N CYS A 410 -20.24 -5.79 10.39
CA CYS A 410 -19.28 -4.71 10.13
C CYS A 410 -18.43 -4.98 8.88
N THR A 411 -17.94 -6.20 8.69
CA THR A 411 -17.12 -6.55 7.51
C THR A 411 -17.95 -6.48 6.23
N PHE A 412 -19.20 -6.93 6.28
CA PHE A 412 -20.14 -6.79 5.18
C PHE A 412 -20.37 -5.32 4.83
N LEU A 413 -20.66 -4.48 5.83
CA LEU A 413 -20.81 -3.04 5.62
C LEU A 413 -19.53 -2.43 5.03
N CYS A 414 -18.35 -2.64 5.62
CA CYS A 414 -17.09 -2.08 5.12
C CYS A 414 -16.71 -2.56 3.71
N PHE A 415 -17.02 -3.81 3.34
CA PHE A 415 -16.71 -4.36 2.02
C PHE A 415 -17.40 -3.58 0.88
N PHE A 416 -18.65 -3.14 1.11
CA PHE A 416 -19.36 -2.31 0.14
C PHE A 416 -19.01 -0.82 0.23
N TYR A 417 -18.33 -0.37 1.28
CA TYR A 417 -18.01 1.05 1.48
C TYR A 417 -17.00 1.58 0.46
N CYS A 418 -15.89 0.85 0.28
CA CYS A 418 -14.78 1.25 -0.58
C CYS A 418 -15.17 1.36 -2.07
N PRO A 419 -15.91 0.40 -2.67
CA PRO A 419 -16.42 0.55 -4.04
C PRO A 419 -17.43 1.68 -4.19
N THR A 420 -18.15 2.04 -3.12
CA THR A 420 -19.22 3.04 -3.19
C THR A 420 -18.67 4.46 -3.23
N ILE A 421 -17.59 4.76 -2.49
CA ILE A 421 -16.88 6.04 -2.62
C ILE A 421 -16.22 6.17 -4.00
N SER A 422 -15.60 5.10 -4.50
CA SER A 422 -14.97 5.09 -5.83
C SER A 422 -15.98 5.28 -6.97
N THR A 423 -17.27 5.04 -6.74
CA THR A 423 -18.34 5.26 -7.73
C THR A 423 -19.04 6.62 -7.57
N ILE A 424 -18.81 7.31 -6.46
CA ILE A 424 -19.21 8.70 -6.20
C ILE A 424 -18.15 9.68 -6.74
N ASP A 425 -16.94 9.21 -7.07
CA ASP A 425 -16.00 9.97 -7.89
C ASP A 425 -16.28 9.75 -9.40
N PRO A 426 -16.64 10.79 -10.17
CA PRO A 426 -16.96 10.67 -11.58
C PRO A 426 -15.66 10.62 -12.41
N LEU A 427 -14.86 9.56 -12.25
CA LEU A 427 -13.81 9.20 -13.18
C LEU A 427 -14.19 7.88 -13.86
N SER A 428 -15.27 7.93 -14.63
CA SER A 428 -15.58 6.90 -15.60
C SER A 428 -16.50 7.48 -16.68
N THR A 429 -16.12 7.17 -17.92
CA THR A 429 -16.80 7.42 -19.20
C THR A 429 -16.58 8.80 -19.86
N SER A 430 -15.70 8.81 -20.87
CA SER A 430 -15.92 9.61 -22.07
C SER A 430 -15.63 8.74 -23.30
N PRO A 431 -16.42 8.83 -24.39
CA PRO A 431 -16.24 8.02 -25.59
C PRO A 431 -15.11 8.57 -26.46
N SER A 432 -14.24 7.68 -26.94
CA SER A 432 -13.19 7.99 -27.90
C SER A 432 -13.78 8.39 -29.27
N HIS A 433 -13.44 9.59 -29.72
CA HIS A 433 -13.66 10.01 -31.10
C HIS A 433 -12.72 9.24 -32.03
N HIS A 434 -13.29 8.42 -32.92
CA HIS A 434 -12.60 7.83 -34.06
C HIS A 434 -12.23 8.94 -35.07
N ALA A 435 -10.94 9.25 -35.18
CA ALA A 435 -10.38 9.90 -36.36
C ALA A 435 -9.91 8.82 -37.33
N THR A 436 -10.50 8.77 -38.53
CA THR A 436 -10.12 7.86 -39.61
C THR A 436 -8.94 8.47 -40.37
N MET A 437 -7.84 7.73 -40.49
CA MET A 437 -6.67 8.06 -41.33
C MET A 437 -6.32 6.86 -42.24
N PRO A 438 -5.63 7.09 -43.38
CA PRO A 438 -5.80 6.31 -44.60
C PRO A 438 -5.01 4.99 -44.61
N ARG A 439 -5.56 4.03 -45.36
CA ARG A 439 -5.11 2.63 -45.52
C ARG A 439 -3.75 2.54 -46.23
N ALA A 440 -2.70 2.13 -45.50
CA ALA A 440 -1.38 1.83 -46.05
C ALA A 440 -1.38 0.55 -46.94
N THR A 441 -0.51 0.49 -47.93
CA THR A 441 -0.40 -0.60 -48.91
C THR A 441 0.32 -1.83 -48.34
N ARG A 442 -0.10 -3.05 -48.71
CA ARG A 442 0.43 -4.35 -48.21
C ARG A 442 1.97 -4.50 -48.27
N SER A 443 2.64 -3.83 -49.20
CA SER A 443 4.11 -3.87 -49.33
C SER A 443 4.83 -3.11 -48.19
N SER A 444 4.26 -1.97 -47.77
CA SER A 444 4.82 -1.16 -46.67
C SER A 444 4.73 -1.84 -45.30
N GLN A 445 3.65 -2.60 -45.08
CA GLN A 445 3.43 -3.35 -43.83
C GLN A 445 4.36 -4.56 -43.68
N ALA A 446 4.71 -5.23 -44.79
CA ALA A 446 5.65 -6.34 -44.74
C ALA A 446 7.09 -5.88 -44.40
N ALA A 447 7.49 -4.71 -44.89
CA ALA A 447 8.78 -4.11 -44.56
C ALA A 447 8.86 -3.73 -43.08
N SER A 448 7.82 -3.09 -42.52
CA SER A 448 7.79 -2.71 -41.11
C SER A 448 7.82 -3.91 -40.15
N VAL A 449 7.11 -5.00 -40.47
CA VAL A 449 7.14 -6.23 -39.66
C VAL A 449 8.54 -6.83 -39.62
N ARG A 450 9.24 -6.87 -40.77
CA ARG A 450 10.61 -7.40 -40.83
C ARG A 450 11.58 -6.57 -39.99
N GLU A 451 11.48 -5.25 -40.04
CA GLU A 451 12.33 -4.33 -39.26
C GLU A 451 12.16 -4.51 -37.74
N ILE A 452 10.99 -4.94 -37.29
CA ILE A 452 10.70 -5.24 -35.88
C ILE A 452 11.25 -6.61 -35.46
N VAL A 453 11.03 -7.64 -36.29
CA VAL A 453 11.32 -9.04 -35.93
C VAL A 453 12.82 -9.35 -35.99
N GLU A 454 13.54 -8.82 -36.97
CA GLU A 454 14.95 -9.18 -37.25
C GLU A 454 15.90 -8.87 -36.06
N PRO A 455 15.84 -7.70 -35.39
CA PRO A 455 16.68 -7.44 -34.22
C PRO A 455 16.37 -8.35 -33.02
N ILE A 456 15.10 -8.70 -32.80
CA ILE A 456 14.69 -9.60 -31.71
C ILE A 456 15.22 -11.01 -31.97
N ALA A 457 15.13 -11.48 -33.21
CA ALA A 457 15.67 -12.77 -33.62
C ALA A 457 17.19 -12.85 -33.46
N SER A 458 17.91 -11.79 -33.86
CA SER A 458 19.36 -11.66 -33.65
C SER A 458 19.74 -11.78 -32.18
N PHE A 459 19.03 -11.05 -31.31
CA PHE A 459 19.28 -11.09 -29.88
C PHE A 459 19.06 -12.48 -29.29
N TYR A 460 17.97 -13.18 -29.65
CA TYR A 460 17.72 -14.54 -29.18
C TYR A 460 18.74 -15.55 -29.72
N ALA A 461 19.23 -15.38 -30.94
CA ALA A 461 20.32 -16.16 -31.48
C ALA A 461 21.62 -15.97 -30.67
N LEU A 462 21.95 -14.72 -30.29
CA LEU A 462 23.08 -14.45 -29.39
C LEU A 462 22.90 -15.17 -28.04
N LEU A 463 21.73 -15.09 -27.42
CA LEU A 463 21.50 -15.76 -26.14
C LEU A 463 21.70 -17.28 -26.22
N SER A 464 21.39 -17.90 -27.36
CA SER A 464 21.63 -19.33 -27.58
C SER A 464 23.11 -19.73 -27.63
N THR A 465 24.03 -18.77 -27.79
CA THR A 465 25.48 -19.03 -27.73
C THR A 465 25.96 -19.31 -26.30
N PHE A 466 25.22 -18.83 -25.28
CA PHE A 466 25.60 -19.01 -23.89
C PHE A 466 25.39 -20.46 -23.41
N PRO A 467 26.20 -20.95 -22.45
CA PRO A 467 26.16 -22.34 -21.96
C PRO A 467 24.80 -22.86 -21.48
N TYR A 468 23.94 -21.97 -20.99
CA TYR A 468 22.72 -22.37 -20.28
C TYR A 468 21.44 -22.30 -21.10
N LEU A 469 21.39 -21.51 -22.16
CA LEU A 469 20.24 -21.47 -23.06
C LEU A 469 20.54 -22.32 -24.31
N PRO A 470 19.92 -23.50 -24.46
CA PRO A 470 20.15 -24.33 -25.63
C PRO A 470 19.42 -23.75 -26.84
N ALA A 471 20.01 -23.89 -28.03
CA ALA A 471 19.39 -23.43 -29.27
C ALA A 471 18.03 -24.10 -29.54
N SER A 472 17.81 -25.32 -29.04
CA SER A 472 16.53 -26.04 -29.13
C SER A 472 15.37 -25.37 -28.41
N ASP A 473 15.67 -24.47 -27.45
CA ASP A 473 14.66 -23.71 -26.72
C ASP A 473 14.32 -22.37 -27.39
N ILE A 474 15.02 -21.99 -28.47
CA ILE A 474 14.59 -20.88 -29.32
C ILE A 474 13.61 -21.42 -30.37
N LEU A 475 12.33 -21.12 -30.17
CA LEU A 475 11.23 -21.45 -31.06
C LEU A 475 11.23 -20.49 -32.24
N THR A 476 11.64 -20.98 -33.40
CA THR A 476 11.68 -20.19 -34.65
C THR A 476 10.39 -20.41 -35.45
N PRO A 477 9.74 -19.34 -35.94
CA PRO A 477 8.52 -19.46 -36.74
C PRO A 477 8.80 -20.12 -38.11
N PRO A 478 7.83 -20.86 -38.67
CA PRO A 478 7.86 -21.28 -40.08
C PRO A 478 7.94 -20.09 -41.04
N ALA A 479 8.35 -20.30 -42.30
CA ALA A 479 8.45 -19.23 -43.31
C ALA A 479 7.12 -18.51 -43.59
N ALA A 480 5.98 -19.17 -43.35
CA ALA A 480 4.64 -18.58 -43.47
C ALA A 480 4.13 -17.91 -42.17
N GLY A 481 4.94 -17.95 -41.10
CA GLY A 481 4.56 -17.57 -39.74
C GLY A 481 3.91 -18.72 -38.95
N TRP A 482 3.57 -18.44 -37.69
CA TRP A 482 2.88 -19.40 -36.81
C TRP A 482 1.48 -19.79 -37.34
N PRO A 483 0.99 -21.01 -37.03
CA PRO A 483 -0.27 -21.54 -37.54
C PRO A 483 -1.51 -20.68 -37.24
N GLN A 484 -2.57 -20.86 -38.04
CA GLN A 484 -3.83 -20.12 -37.89
C GLN A 484 -4.48 -20.26 -36.50
N ALA A 485 -4.29 -21.40 -35.83
CA ALA A 485 -4.79 -21.62 -34.48
C ALA A 485 -4.18 -20.65 -33.45
N ASP A 486 -2.90 -20.30 -33.60
CA ASP A 486 -2.24 -19.31 -32.74
C ASP A 486 -2.65 -17.88 -33.10
N ILE A 487 -2.90 -17.60 -34.38
CA ILE A 487 -3.40 -16.28 -34.84
C ILE A 487 -4.77 -15.95 -34.22
N VAL A 488 -5.66 -16.94 -34.12
CA VAL A 488 -6.96 -16.77 -33.43
C VAL A 488 -6.74 -16.38 -31.98
N ASN A 489 -5.77 -17.01 -31.31
CA ASN A 489 -5.42 -16.69 -29.93
C ASN A 489 -4.80 -15.29 -29.78
N PHE A 490 -3.96 -14.85 -30.74
CA PHE A 490 -3.39 -13.49 -30.71
C PHE A 490 -4.48 -12.41 -30.78
N ARG A 491 -5.54 -12.65 -31.55
CA ARG A 491 -6.66 -11.70 -31.67
C ARG A 491 -7.43 -11.51 -30.36
N LYS A 492 -7.43 -12.50 -29.47
CA LYS A 492 -8.06 -12.40 -28.14
C LYS A 492 -7.41 -11.34 -27.24
N LEU A 493 -6.18 -10.90 -27.56
CA LEU A 493 -5.53 -9.78 -26.88
C LEU A 493 -6.19 -8.42 -27.19
N GLY A 494 -7.08 -8.35 -28.18
CA GLY A 494 -7.72 -7.10 -28.61
C GLY A 494 -6.77 -6.11 -29.28
N LYS A 495 -5.56 -6.53 -29.68
CA LYS A 495 -4.52 -5.67 -30.27
C LYS A 495 -4.72 -5.46 -31.78
N THR A 496 -3.99 -4.51 -32.36
CA THR A 496 -4.10 -4.18 -33.79
C THR A 496 -3.67 -5.34 -34.70
N ASP A 497 -4.15 -5.33 -35.95
CA ASP A 497 -3.75 -6.33 -36.97
C ASP A 497 -2.23 -6.36 -37.20
N LEU A 498 -1.55 -5.22 -37.01
CA LEU A 498 -0.09 -5.14 -37.12
C LEU A 498 0.60 -5.91 -35.99
N VAL A 499 0.13 -5.79 -34.75
CA VAL A 499 0.63 -6.59 -33.62
C VAL A 499 0.44 -8.07 -33.88
N VAL A 500 -0.74 -8.48 -34.38
CA VAL A 500 -1.02 -9.89 -34.71
C VAL A 500 -0.06 -10.41 -35.79
N GLU A 501 0.23 -9.62 -36.83
CA GLU A 501 1.18 -10.02 -37.87
C GLU A 501 2.63 -10.05 -37.34
N VAL A 502 3.03 -9.15 -36.44
CA VAL A 502 4.34 -9.21 -35.77
C VAL A 502 4.47 -10.48 -34.91
N LEU A 503 3.48 -10.77 -34.05
CA LEU A 503 3.49 -11.95 -33.16
C LEU A 503 3.54 -13.27 -33.95
N LYS A 504 2.96 -13.30 -35.14
CA LYS A 504 2.98 -14.42 -36.08
C LYS A 504 4.38 -14.72 -36.65
N HIS A 505 5.24 -13.72 -36.76
CA HIS A 505 6.62 -13.88 -37.26
C HIS A 505 7.69 -13.75 -36.18
N LEU A 506 7.31 -13.57 -34.91
CA LEU A 506 8.24 -13.42 -33.82
C LEU A 506 8.80 -14.78 -33.35
N PRO A 507 10.12 -14.89 -33.09
CA PRO A 507 10.67 -16.04 -32.38
C PRO A 507 10.37 -15.96 -30.87
N TYR A 508 10.25 -17.12 -30.22
CA TYR A 508 9.95 -17.22 -28.78
C TYR A 508 10.98 -18.08 -28.05
N ILE A 509 11.11 -17.89 -26.74
CA ILE A 509 11.93 -18.76 -25.88
C ILE A 509 11.01 -19.75 -25.17
N ARG A 510 11.26 -21.04 -25.32
CA ARG A 510 10.47 -22.09 -24.66
C ARG A 510 10.58 -21.97 -23.14
N THR A 511 9.42 -21.88 -22.48
CA THR A 511 9.29 -21.88 -21.02
C THR A 511 8.27 -22.93 -20.60
N ASP A 512 8.61 -23.74 -19.60
CA ASP A 512 7.74 -24.76 -19.02
C ASP A 512 8.01 -24.91 -17.51
N GLY A 513 7.35 -25.86 -16.83
CA GLY A 513 7.52 -26.05 -15.39
C GLY A 513 8.95 -26.37 -14.94
N ASN A 514 9.80 -26.87 -15.83
CA ASN A 514 11.21 -27.18 -15.58
C ASN A 514 12.17 -26.11 -16.15
N ARG A 515 11.71 -25.30 -17.12
CA ARG A 515 12.49 -24.30 -17.85
C ARG A 515 11.98 -22.88 -17.61
N GLY A 516 12.77 -22.09 -16.90
CA GLY A 516 12.47 -20.70 -16.58
C GLY A 516 13.66 -19.79 -16.84
N TRP A 517 13.63 -19.09 -17.97
CA TRP A 517 14.70 -18.18 -18.40
C TRP A 517 14.50 -16.76 -17.85
N ARG A 518 15.62 -16.04 -17.68
CA ARG A 518 15.62 -14.61 -17.31
C ARG A 518 16.44 -13.81 -18.31
N LEU A 519 15.94 -12.63 -18.67
CA LEU A 519 16.56 -11.73 -19.65
C LEU A 519 16.91 -10.39 -19.02
N GLY A 520 18.19 -10.03 -18.98
CA GLY A 520 18.69 -8.79 -18.40
C GLY A 520 18.55 -8.74 -16.87
N TYR A 521 17.37 -8.38 -16.37
CA TYR A 521 17.11 -8.27 -14.93
C TYR A 521 16.55 -9.58 -14.34
N ASP A 522 16.74 -9.78 -13.03
CA ASP A 522 16.44 -11.03 -12.30
C ASP A 522 15.01 -11.54 -12.41
N ASP A 523 14.03 -10.65 -12.50
CA ASP A 523 12.61 -11.00 -12.54
C ASP A 523 12.00 -10.88 -13.95
N THR A 524 12.82 -10.57 -14.96
CA THR A 524 12.38 -10.41 -16.34
C THR A 524 12.29 -11.77 -17.03
N LYS A 525 11.08 -12.29 -17.22
CA LYS A 525 10.84 -13.58 -17.89
C LYS A 525 10.34 -13.36 -19.34
N PRO A 526 10.82 -14.11 -20.35
CA PRO A 526 10.25 -14.02 -21.69
C PRO A 526 8.79 -14.50 -21.71
N ILE A 527 7.95 -13.87 -22.52
CA ILE A 527 6.57 -14.30 -22.77
C ILE A 527 6.53 -15.11 -24.06
N THR A 528 5.85 -16.26 -24.02
CA THR A 528 5.62 -17.11 -25.19
C THR A 528 4.13 -17.17 -25.49
N TYR A 529 3.75 -16.59 -26.62
CA TYR A 529 2.34 -16.50 -27.04
C TYR A 529 1.86 -17.74 -27.82
N VAL A 530 2.77 -18.60 -28.27
CA VAL A 530 2.44 -19.80 -29.07
C VAL A 530 2.34 -21.05 -28.20
N LYS A 531 1.56 -22.04 -28.65
CA LYS A 531 1.49 -23.32 -27.96
C LYS A 531 2.75 -24.15 -28.20
N VAL A 532 3.43 -24.53 -27.13
CA VAL A 532 4.58 -25.45 -27.18
C VAL A 532 4.06 -26.90 -27.26
N LEU A 533 4.50 -27.65 -28.27
CA LEU A 533 4.16 -29.07 -28.42
C LEU A 533 4.85 -29.91 -27.33
N GLY A 534 4.08 -30.77 -26.64
CA GLY A 534 4.61 -31.74 -25.66
C GLY A 534 4.48 -31.35 -24.18
N THR A 535 3.87 -30.21 -23.84
CA THR A 535 3.65 -29.78 -22.44
C THR A 535 2.31 -30.30 -21.91
N THR A 536 2.32 -31.12 -20.85
CA THR A 536 1.12 -31.51 -20.09
C THR A 536 0.63 -30.34 -19.24
N THR A 537 -0.67 -30.06 -19.30
CA THR A 537 -1.35 -29.04 -18.50
C THR A 537 -1.45 -29.48 -17.04
N GLU A 538 -0.38 -29.28 -16.28
CA GLU A 538 -0.45 -29.11 -14.83
C GLU A 538 -0.03 -27.68 -14.50
N GLU A 539 -0.69 -27.15 -13.47
CA GLU A 539 -0.81 -25.75 -13.04
C GLU A 539 0.38 -24.82 -13.38
N GLY A 540 0.10 -23.77 -14.15
CA GLY A 540 0.70 -22.45 -13.94
C GLY A 540 1.95 -22.03 -14.73
N SER A 541 2.61 -22.87 -15.55
CA SER A 541 3.91 -22.42 -16.13
C SER A 541 4.29 -22.83 -17.56
N GLY A 542 3.45 -23.51 -18.36
CA GLY A 542 3.90 -24.01 -19.67
C GLY A 542 2.90 -24.08 -20.83
N GLY A 543 1.66 -23.63 -20.66
CA GLY A 543 0.65 -23.61 -21.75
C GLY A 543 0.55 -22.25 -22.43
N CYS A 544 0.14 -22.22 -23.71
CA CYS A 544 -0.27 -20.98 -24.40
C CYS A 544 -1.34 -20.28 -23.56
N LYS A 545 -0.93 -19.22 -22.84
CA LYS A 545 -1.78 -18.44 -21.93
C LYS A 545 -3.01 -17.85 -22.63
N LEU A 546 -2.96 -17.75 -23.95
CA LEU A 546 -4.02 -17.14 -24.73
C LEU A 546 -5.23 -18.05 -24.99
N ALA A 547 -5.07 -19.38 -24.90
CA ALA A 547 -6.16 -20.29 -25.26
C ALA A 547 -7.39 -20.15 -24.35
N GLY A 548 -7.18 -19.80 -23.07
CA GLY A 548 -8.23 -19.59 -22.07
C GLY A 548 -8.81 -18.17 -22.00
N LEU A 549 -8.36 -17.23 -22.84
CA LEU A 549 -8.91 -15.87 -22.88
C LEU A 549 -10.29 -15.87 -23.56
N GLU A 550 -11.23 -15.11 -23.00
CA GLU A 550 -12.49 -14.72 -23.63
C GLU A 550 -12.27 -13.55 -24.60
N ASP A 551 -13.27 -13.17 -25.40
CA ASP A 551 -13.14 -11.99 -26.27
C ASP A 551 -13.34 -10.69 -25.45
N GLY A 552 -12.44 -9.72 -25.58
CA GLY A 552 -12.55 -8.42 -24.90
C GLY A 552 -12.09 -8.42 -23.44
N VAL A 553 -10.96 -9.07 -23.15
CA VAL A 553 -10.44 -9.28 -21.79
C VAL A 553 -10.00 -7.97 -21.11
N ASP A 554 -10.40 -7.80 -19.85
CA ASP A 554 -9.97 -6.69 -18.98
C ASP A 554 -8.48 -6.77 -18.63
N HIS A 555 -7.84 -5.61 -18.44
CA HIS A 555 -6.42 -5.49 -18.09
C HIS A 555 -6.06 -6.22 -16.78
N ALA A 556 -7.00 -6.32 -15.83
CA ALA A 556 -6.79 -7.08 -14.60
C ALA A 556 -6.51 -8.56 -14.87
N VAL A 557 -7.23 -9.17 -15.81
CA VAL A 557 -7.03 -10.58 -16.20
C VAL A 557 -5.71 -10.73 -16.99
N LEU A 558 -5.36 -9.76 -17.83
CA LEU A 558 -4.08 -9.75 -18.53
C LEU A 558 -2.88 -9.68 -17.56
N TRP A 559 -3.01 -8.95 -16.45
CA TRP A 559 -2.01 -8.95 -15.38
C TRP A 559 -1.94 -10.30 -14.65
N ASP A 560 -3.07 -10.89 -14.25
CA ASP A 560 -3.09 -12.18 -13.56
C ASP A 560 -2.47 -13.29 -14.42
N MET A 561 -2.66 -13.20 -15.74
CA MET A 561 -1.99 -14.07 -16.70
C MET A 561 -0.54 -13.67 -16.97
N GLY A 562 -0.09 -12.52 -16.48
CA GLY A 562 1.27 -12.01 -16.62
C GLY A 562 1.62 -11.66 -18.06
N LEU A 563 0.68 -11.05 -18.77
CA LEU A 563 0.76 -10.60 -20.16
C LEU A 563 0.85 -9.06 -20.28
N GLU A 564 0.37 -8.32 -19.27
CA GLU A 564 0.50 -6.87 -19.17
C GLU A 564 0.93 -6.46 -17.74
N PRO A 565 1.57 -5.29 -17.52
CA PRO A 565 1.98 -4.84 -16.19
C PRO A 565 0.79 -4.38 -15.32
N HIS A 566 0.90 -4.57 -14.00
CA HIS A 566 -0.19 -4.27 -13.06
C HIS A 566 -0.58 -2.80 -13.09
N GLY A 567 -1.88 -2.54 -13.24
CA GLY A 567 -2.42 -1.19 -13.26
C GLY A 567 -1.86 -0.33 -14.40
N GLN A 568 -1.32 -0.95 -15.46
CA GLN A 568 -0.91 -0.24 -16.67
C GLN A 568 -1.83 -0.62 -17.83
N LYS A 569 -2.35 0.39 -18.51
CA LYS A 569 -3.20 0.25 -19.70
C LYS A 569 -2.34 0.40 -20.93
N LEU A 570 -2.00 -0.71 -21.58
CA LEU A 570 -1.24 -0.69 -22.82
C LEU A 570 -2.15 -0.33 -24.01
N ASP A 571 -1.64 0.53 -24.90
CA ASP A 571 -2.36 0.87 -26.13
C ASP A 571 -2.50 -0.36 -27.04
N LEU A 572 -3.45 -0.31 -27.99
CA LEU A 572 -3.77 -1.44 -28.86
C LEU A 572 -2.60 -1.86 -29.78
N HIS A 573 -1.67 -0.94 -30.05
CA HIS A 573 -0.47 -1.19 -30.86
C HIS A 573 0.75 -1.61 -30.03
N VAL A 574 0.62 -1.73 -28.69
CA VAL A 574 1.70 -2.08 -27.77
C VAL A 574 1.48 -3.48 -27.20
N VAL A 575 2.54 -4.30 -27.23
CA VAL A 575 2.55 -5.68 -26.69
C VAL A 575 3.79 -5.93 -25.83
N ALA A 576 3.64 -6.68 -24.75
CA ALA A 576 4.76 -7.03 -23.87
C ALA A 576 5.55 -8.24 -24.41
N LEU A 577 6.87 -8.14 -24.47
CA LEU A 577 7.75 -9.27 -24.82
C LEU A 577 8.22 -10.05 -23.60
N THR A 578 8.20 -9.41 -22.43
CA THR A 578 8.63 -9.99 -21.16
C THR A 578 7.64 -9.68 -20.05
N ASN A 579 7.57 -10.58 -19.06
CA ASN A 579 6.90 -10.36 -17.79
C ASN A 579 7.95 -9.99 -16.74
N GLY A 580 7.91 -8.74 -16.30
CA GLY A 580 8.81 -8.20 -15.29
C GLY A 580 8.32 -8.34 -13.84
N TRP A 581 7.11 -8.85 -13.58
CA TRP A 581 6.47 -8.80 -12.26
C TRP A 581 6.62 -7.40 -11.63
N GLN A 582 7.10 -7.32 -10.38
CA GLN A 582 7.29 -6.07 -9.65
C GLN A 582 8.68 -5.45 -9.87
N TYR A 583 9.75 -6.24 -9.98
CA TYR A 583 11.14 -5.74 -9.97
C TYR A 583 11.91 -5.95 -11.28
N GLY A 584 11.38 -6.74 -12.20
CA GLY A 584 11.95 -6.98 -13.54
C GLY A 584 11.47 -5.94 -14.55
N ALA A 585 11.97 -6.10 -15.78
CA ALA A 585 11.60 -5.28 -16.91
C ALA A 585 10.45 -5.89 -17.70
N TRP A 586 9.46 -5.07 -17.99
CA TRP A 586 8.45 -5.25 -19.01
C TRP A 586 8.96 -4.58 -20.28
N LEU A 587 9.41 -5.38 -21.24
CA LEU A 587 9.81 -4.90 -22.56
C LEU A 587 8.55 -4.66 -23.39
N LEU A 588 8.10 -3.41 -23.43
CA LEU A 588 6.88 -3.02 -24.14
C LEU A 588 7.25 -2.65 -25.57
N LEU A 589 6.83 -3.46 -26.53
CA LEU A 589 7.04 -3.28 -27.97
C LEU A 589 5.90 -2.44 -28.56
N ASP A 590 6.24 -1.24 -29.03
CA ASP A 590 5.36 -0.40 -29.83
C ASP A 590 5.55 -0.72 -31.31
N THR A 591 4.53 -1.33 -31.92
CA THR A 591 4.59 -1.77 -33.32
C THR A 591 4.35 -0.66 -34.34
N GLU A 592 3.76 0.47 -33.93
CA GLU A 592 3.53 1.62 -34.81
C GLU A 592 4.76 2.54 -34.83
N ALA A 593 5.37 2.79 -33.66
CA ALA A 593 6.58 3.60 -33.55
C ALA A 593 7.87 2.81 -33.82
N GLY A 594 7.85 1.47 -33.77
CA GLY A 594 9.03 0.63 -33.93
C GLY A 594 10.03 0.79 -32.77
N THR A 595 9.53 0.98 -31.55
CA THR A 595 10.34 1.23 -30.34
C THR A 595 10.07 0.22 -29.24
N ILE A 596 11.01 0.09 -28.31
CA ILE A 596 10.86 -0.66 -27.07
C ILE A 596 11.03 0.25 -25.88
N THR A 597 10.12 0.09 -24.92
CA THR A 597 10.18 0.74 -23.61
C THR A 597 10.59 -0.29 -22.57
N ASP A 598 11.70 -0.03 -21.86
CA ASP A 598 12.15 -0.82 -20.70
C ASP A 598 11.41 -0.32 -19.45
N PHE A 599 10.21 -0.83 -19.22
CA PHE A 599 9.34 -0.43 -18.13
C PHE A 599 9.53 -1.32 -16.90
N SER A 600 9.66 -0.75 -15.70
CA SER A 600 9.71 -1.54 -14.47
C SER A 600 8.84 -0.90 -13.39
N LEU A 601 8.07 -1.72 -12.68
CA LEU A 601 7.04 -1.26 -11.74
C LEU A 601 7.68 -0.65 -10.48
N LEU A 602 8.53 -1.43 -9.81
CA LEU A 602 9.25 -1.08 -8.59
C LEU A 602 10.79 -1.16 -8.74
N GLY A 603 11.28 -1.64 -9.89
CA GLY A 603 12.71 -1.72 -10.22
C GLY A 603 13.20 -0.56 -11.08
N GLY A 604 14.53 -0.37 -11.14
CA GLY A 604 15.16 0.54 -12.11
C GLY A 604 14.95 2.05 -11.87
N ILE A 605 14.70 2.80 -12.96
CA ILE A 605 14.64 4.28 -13.02
C ILE A 605 13.29 4.83 -12.53
N SER A 606 12.33 3.95 -12.18
CA SER A 606 10.92 4.27 -11.84
C SER A 606 10.78 5.40 -10.79
N SER A 607 11.66 5.44 -9.79
CA SER A 607 11.63 6.47 -8.72
C SER A 607 12.03 7.88 -9.17
N SER A 608 12.61 8.05 -10.35
CA SER A 608 13.12 9.34 -10.87
C SER A 608 12.31 9.92 -12.03
N ILE A 609 11.31 9.18 -12.53
CA ILE A 609 10.51 9.59 -13.68
C ILE A 609 9.39 10.55 -13.25
N ARG A 610 9.42 11.76 -13.82
CA ARG A 610 8.39 12.78 -13.66
C ARG A 610 7.17 12.43 -14.51
N CYS A 611 6.31 11.58 -13.98
CA CYS A 611 5.00 11.28 -14.54
C CYS A 611 3.91 12.11 -13.82
N PRO A 612 3.05 12.88 -14.53
CA PRO A 612 1.89 13.56 -13.98
C PRO A 612 0.95 12.58 -13.27
N GLN A 613 0.30 13.02 -12.18
CA GLN A 613 -0.56 12.15 -11.40
C GLN A 613 -1.75 11.61 -12.21
N SER A 614 -2.29 12.39 -13.16
CA SER A 614 -3.35 11.95 -14.09
C SER A 614 -2.95 10.72 -14.89
N ASP A 615 -1.71 10.67 -15.36
CA ASP A 615 -1.20 9.56 -16.16
C ASP A 615 -0.82 8.38 -15.26
N ARG A 616 -0.49 8.61 -13.98
CA ARG A 616 -0.35 7.53 -12.99
C ARG A 616 -1.67 6.86 -12.69
N ASP A 617 -2.71 7.65 -12.43
CA ASP A 617 -4.04 7.16 -12.06
C ASP A 617 -4.73 6.47 -13.26
N ALA A 618 -4.46 6.94 -14.49
CA ALA A 618 -4.94 6.30 -15.72
C ALA A 618 -4.16 5.04 -16.15
N GLY A 619 -3.11 4.65 -15.39
CA GLY A 619 -2.27 3.50 -15.74
C GLY A 619 -1.39 3.72 -16.99
N LEU A 620 -0.94 4.95 -17.21
CA LEU A 620 -0.14 5.37 -18.36
C LEU A 620 1.30 5.73 -17.98
N VAL A 621 1.76 5.28 -16.80
CA VAL A 621 3.12 5.56 -16.29
C VAL A 621 4.18 5.10 -17.28
N TRP A 622 3.95 3.96 -17.92
CA TRP A 622 4.85 3.39 -18.91
C TRP A 622 5.16 4.34 -20.09
N LYS A 623 4.24 5.27 -20.44
CA LYS A 623 4.45 6.25 -21.52
C LYS A 623 5.53 7.29 -21.20
N HIS A 624 5.85 7.46 -19.92
CA HIS A 624 6.88 8.40 -19.45
C HIS A 624 8.26 7.76 -19.34
N PHE A 625 8.37 6.45 -19.59
CA PHE A 625 9.65 5.79 -19.65
C PHE A 625 10.31 6.05 -21.01
N PRO A 626 11.65 6.21 -21.05
CA PRO A 626 12.35 6.42 -22.30
C PRO A 626 12.23 5.19 -23.20
N SER A 627 11.66 5.38 -24.37
CA SER A 627 11.61 4.37 -25.43
C SER A 627 12.81 4.53 -26.37
N LYS A 628 13.30 3.42 -26.93
CA LYS A 628 14.38 3.40 -27.93
C LYS A 628 13.97 2.64 -29.18
N PRO A 629 14.51 2.99 -30.36
CA PRO A 629 14.34 2.16 -31.55
C PRO A 629 14.75 0.71 -31.28
N ILE A 630 13.95 -0.26 -31.72
CA ILE A 630 14.13 -1.70 -31.39
C ILE A 630 15.56 -2.17 -31.66
N LYS A 631 16.12 -1.80 -32.82
CA LYS A 631 17.48 -2.18 -33.23
C LYS A 631 18.56 -1.61 -32.30
N GLU A 632 18.40 -0.37 -31.84
CA GLU A 632 19.35 0.25 -30.92
C GLU A 632 19.24 -0.35 -29.53
N PHE A 633 18.01 -0.60 -29.08
CA PHE A 633 17.73 -1.22 -27.79
C PHE A 633 18.41 -2.59 -27.65
N PHE A 634 18.21 -3.49 -28.63
CA PHE A 634 18.81 -4.81 -28.57
C PHE A 634 20.32 -4.79 -28.77
N LYS A 635 20.87 -3.88 -29.56
CA LYS A 635 22.33 -3.70 -29.64
C LYS A 635 22.96 -3.33 -28.29
N ASP A 636 22.30 -2.48 -27.51
CA ASP A 636 22.76 -2.13 -26.15
C ASP A 636 22.76 -3.37 -25.24
N TRP A 637 21.71 -4.21 -25.33
CA TRP A 637 21.62 -5.45 -24.54
C TRP A 637 22.64 -6.48 -24.99
N GLU A 638 22.79 -6.72 -26.31
CA GLU A 638 23.81 -7.59 -26.89
C GLU A 638 25.21 -7.21 -26.38
N LYS A 639 25.54 -5.92 -26.35
CA LYS A 639 26.82 -5.42 -25.83
C LYS A 639 27.05 -5.79 -24.36
N LYS A 640 26.01 -5.73 -23.49
CA LYS A 640 26.12 -6.12 -22.07
C LYS A 640 26.37 -7.61 -21.89
N TYR A 641 25.75 -8.43 -22.73
CA TYR A 641 25.98 -9.88 -22.73
C TYR A 641 27.37 -10.23 -23.27
N ILE A 642 27.78 -9.65 -24.40
CA ILE A 642 29.09 -9.89 -25.01
C ILE A 642 30.23 -9.48 -24.08
N SER A 643 30.09 -8.33 -23.40
CA SER A 643 31.06 -7.84 -22.42
C SER A 643 31.04 -8.58 -21.07
N LEU A 644 30.16 -9.58 -20.91
CA LEU A 644 29.96 -10.32 -19.66
C LEU A 644 29.62 -9.41 -18.47
N GLU A 645 28.98 -8.27 -18.72
CA GLU A 645 28.32 -7.48 -17.67
C GLU A 645 27.11 -8.25 -17.14
N TRP A 646 26.38 -8.89 -18.05
CA TRP A 646 25.24 -9.76 -17.77
C TRP A 646 25.57 -11.18 -18.18
N ILE A 647 25.64 -12.08 -17.19
CA ILE A 647 26.02 -13.47 -17.40
C ILE A 647 24.85 -14.39 -17.03
N PRO A 648 24.27 -15.14 -17.99
CA PRO A 648 23.34 -16.20 -17.67
C PRO A 648 24.03 -17.28 -16.84
N ILE A 649 23.44 -17.65 -15.69
CA ILE A 649 23.91 -18.74 -14.83
C ILE A 649 22.75 -19.66 -14.47
N GLN A 650 23.05 -20.91 -14.12
CA GLN A 650 22.03 -21.85 -13.64
C GLN A 650 21.54 -21.47 -12.22
N ASP A 651 20.24 -21.64 -11.97
CA ASP A 651 19.64 -21.40 -10.66
C ASP A 651 20.09 -22.42 -9.59
N LYS A 652 19.94 -22.05 -8.31
CA LYS A 652 20.42 -22.77 -7.11
C LYS A 652 19.92 -24.21 -6.99
N ASN A 653 18.81 -24.55 -7.66
CA ASN A 653 18.11 -25.82 -7.50
C ASN A 653 18.49 -26.87 -8.56
N GLY A 654 19.46 -26.59 -9.44
CA GLY A 654 19.91 -27.53 -10.49
C GLY A 654 18.87 -27.80 -11.58
N ARG A 655 17.75 -27.05 -11.60
CA ARG A 655 16.75 -27.07 -12.68
C ARG A 655 17.33 -26.42 -13.94
N GLU A 656 16.73 -26.65 -15.10
CA GLU A 656 17.06 -25.95 -16.37
C GLU A 656 16.56 -24.49 -16.35
N THR A 657 16.68 -23.82 -15.20
CA THR A 657 16.31 -22.42 -15.00
C THR A 657 17.56 -21.57 -15.02
N GLY A 658 17.51 -20.45 -15.74
CA GLY A 658 18.61 -19.51 -15.90
C GLY A 658 18.33 -18.20 -15.19
N GLY A 659 19.21 -17.77 -14.28
CA GLY A 659 19.24 -16.44 -13.68
C GLY A 659 20.32 -15.56 -14.31
N ILE A 660 20.31 -14.26 -13.99
CA ILE A 660 21.37 -13.34 -14.43
C ILE A 660 22.30 -13.02 -13.25
N PHE A 661 23.60 -13.11 -13.50
CA PHE A 661 24.64 -12.65 -12.58
C PHE A 661 25.23 -11.35 -13.12
N SER A 662 25.21 -10.28 -12.31
CA SER A 662 25.74 -8.96 -12.67
C SER A 662 26.33 -8.26 -11.45
N GLN A 663 27.30 -7.35 -11.65
CA GLN A 663 28.00 -6.67 -10.55
C GLN A 663 27.07 -5.88 -9.62
N LYS A 664 26.02 -5.29 -10.19
CA LYS A 664 24.98 -4.57 -9.42
C LYS A 664 24.26 -5.46 -8.40
N ARG A 665 24.22 -6.78 -8.61
CA ARG A 665 23.54 -7.76 -7.76
C ARG A 665 24.36 -8.20 -6.54
N VAL A 666 25.68 -8.32 -6.71
CA VAL A 666 26.57 -8.96 -5.71
C VAL A 666 27.27 -7.95 -4.82
N GLY A 667 27.06 -6.65 -5.08
CA GLY A 667 27.81 -5.56 -4.45
C GLY A 667 29.22 -5.44 -5.00
N THR A 668 29.79 -4.24 -4.95
CA THR A 668 31.14 -3.94 -5.48
C THR A 668 32.26 -4.70 -4.80
N ALA A 669 32.02 -5.26 -3.60
CA ALA A 669 33.00 -5.99 -2.81
C ALA A 669 33.12 -7.49 -3.14
N SER A 670 32.22 -8.07 -3.94
CA SER A 670 32.27 -9.50 -4.26
C SER A 670 33.26 -9.83 -5.38
N LYS A 671 34.10 -10.85 -5.16
CA LYS A 671 35.05 -11.40 -6.15
C LYS A 671 34.38 -12.37 -7.13
N ASP A 672 33.13 -12.76 -6.90
CA ASP A 672 32.43 -13.81 -7.65
C ASP A 672 32.32 -13.49 -9.16
N LEU A 673 32.05 -12.23 -9.53
CA LEU A 673 31.89 -11.86 -10.94
C LEU A 673 33.19 -12.02 -11.73
N ALA A 674 34.32 -11.63 -11.13
CA ALA A 674 35.63 -11.75 -11.76
C ALA A 674 36.02 -13.23 -11.96
N GLU A 675 35.64 -14.11 -11.02
CA GLU A 675 35.84 -15.56 -11.15
C GLU A 675 35.02 -16.14 -12.31
N ILE A 676 33.74 -15.77 -12.44
CA ILE A 676 32.88 -16.23 -13.54
C ILE A 676 33.39 -15.71 -14.89
N GLN A 677 33.73 -14.42 -14.97
CA GLN A 677 34.27 -13.83 -16.20
C GLN A 677 35.55 -14.54 -16.64
N ARG A 678 36.44 -14.86 -15.68
CA ARG A 678 37.65 -15.64 -15.96
C ARG A 678 37.33 -17.03 -16.52
N ILE A 679 36.33 -17.73 -15.97
CA ILE A 679 35.88 -19.02 -16.52
C ILE A 679 35.47 -18.86 -17.98
N PHE A 680 34.62 -17.89 -18.31
CA PHE A 680 34.23 -17.66 -19.72
C PHE A 680 35.43 -17.40 -20.64
N MET A 681 36.40 -16.60 -20.19
CA MET A 681 37.60 -16.30 -20.97
C MET A 681 38.52 -17.52 -21.14
N ASP A 682 38.71 -18.33 -20.09
CA ASP A 682 39.54 -19.56 -20.12
C ASP A 682 38.99 -20.61 -21.10
N TYR A 683 37.66 -20.59 -21.35
CA TYR A 683 36.99 -21.47 -22.32
C TYR A 683 36.77 -20.81 -23.70
N GLY A 684 37.34 -19.63 -23.96
CA GLY A 684 37.37 -19.00 -25.27
C GLY A 684 36.16 -18.13 -25.62
N TRP A 685 35.52 -17.51 -24.62
CA TRP A 685 34.42 -16.57 -24.89
C TRP A 685 34.84 -15.45 -25.85
N GLY A 686 34.02 -15.19 -26.88
CA GLY A 686 34.32 -14.22 -27.92
C GLY A 686 35.20 -14.72 -29.08
N SER A 687 35.69 -15.97 -29.02
CA SER A 687 36.33 -16.63 -30.16
C SER A 687 35.37 -17.58 -30.88
N THR A 688 35.72 -18.01 -32.09
CA THR A 688 34.97 -19.03 -32.85
C THR A 688 35.04 -20.42 -32.22
N ASP A 689 36.00 -20.65 -31.31
CA ASP A 689 36.30 -21.94 -30.70
C ASP A 689 35.78 -22.04 -29.26
N PHE A 690 34.75 -21.25 -28.90
CA PHE A 690 34.19 -21.24 -27.55
C PHE A 690 33.70 -22.64 -27.14
N ARG A 691 34.33 -23.22 -26.11
CA ARG A 691 34.04 -24.56 -25.60
C ARG A 691 32.82 -24.54 -24.68
N LYS A 692 31.65 -24.37 -25.27
CA LYS A 692 30.36 -24.15 -24.58
C LYS A 692 30.06 -25.17 -23.47
N GLU A 693 30.18 -26.47 -23.75
CA GLU A 693 29.85 -27.53 -22.78
C GLU A 693 30.88 -27.64 -21.64
N GLU A 694 32.17 -27.43 -21.94
CA GLU A 694 33.22 -27.41 -20.90
C GLU A 694 33.07 -26.21 -19.98
N CYS A 695 32.77 -25.03 -20.56
CA CYS A 695 32.46 -23.82 -19.79
C CYS A 695 31.23 -24.04 -18.89
N LYS A 696 30.18 -24.69 -19.40
CA LYS A 696 28.98 -25.05 -18.63
C LYS A 696 29.32 -25.88 -17.39
N LYS A 697 30.19 -26.88 -17.56
CA LYS A 697 30.64 -27.77 -16.48
C LYS A 697 31.44 -27.00 -15.43
N ALA A 698 32.40 -26.19 -15.86
CA ALA A 698 33.23 -25.37 -14.97
C ALA A 698 32.39 -24.40 -14.12
N LEU A 699 31.39 -23.76 -14.73
CA LEU A 699 30.48 -22.85 -14.02
C LEU A 699 29.58 -23.60 -13.02
N SER A 700 29.17 -24.84 -13.32
CA SER A 700 28.41 -25.68 -12.38
C SER A 700 29.25 -26.08 -11.16
N GLU A 701 30.52 -26.45 -11.37
CA GLU A 701 31.47 -26.76 -10.30
C GLU A 701 31.76 -25.54 -9.42
N TRP A 702 31.95 -24.37 -10.04
CA TRP A 702 32.10 -23.10 -9.35
C TRP A 702 30.88 -22.77 -8.46
N GLY A 703 29.67 -22.95 -8.99
CA GLY A 703 28.42 -22.71 -8.24
C GLY A 703 28.29 -23.58 -6.99
N LYS A 704 28.66 -24.87 -7.08
CA LYS A 704 28.69 -25.79 -5.92
C LYS A 704 29.69 -25.35 -4.86
N ALA A 705 30.91 -25.00 -5.27
CA ALA A 705 31.96 -24.54 -4.36
C ALA A 705 31.55 -23.24 -3.64
N ARG A 706 30.92 -22.31 -4.36
CA ARG A 706 30.40 -21.07 -3.78
C ARG A 706 29.32 -21.32 -2.72
N GLY A 707 28.38 -22.23 -2.97
CA GLY A 707 27.34 -22.60 -2.02
C GLY A 707 27.93 -23.11 -0.69
N GLN A 708 28.96 -23.95 -0.76
CA GLN A 708 29.65 -24.48 0.43
C GLN A 708 30.35 -23.37 1.24
N ARG A 709 31.00 -22.40 0.56
CA ARG A 709 31.63 -21.26 1.25
C ARG A 709 30.63 -20.42 2.05
N ILE A 710 29.46 -20.14 1.47
CA ILE A 710 28.41 -19.34 2.13
C ILE A 710 27.87 -20.03 3.38
N VAL A 711 27.62 -21.34 3.31
CA VAL A 711 27.14 -22.12 4.47
C VAL A 711 28.20 -22.13 5.58
N ALA A 712 29.46 -22.36 5.24
CA ALA A 712 30.55 -22.36 6.21
C ALA A 712 30.72 -21.00 6.93
N GLU A 713 30.51 -19.90 6.21
CA GLU A 713 30.56 -18.55 6.77
C GLU A 713 29.36 -18.25 7.68
N HIS A 714 28.16 -18.68 7.29
CA HIS A 714 26.96 -18.58 8.13
C HIS A 714 27.14 -19.36 9.43
N ASP A 715 27.60 -20.62 9.37
CA ASP A 715 27.84 -21.46 10.55
C ASP A 715 28.91 -20.88 11.49
N LYS A 716 29.88 -20.13 10.94
CA LYS A 716 30.89 -19.43 11.73
C LYS A 716 30.27 -18.25 12.49
N LEU A 717 29.40 -17.46 11.86
CA LEU A 717 28.70 -16.33 12.48
C LEU A 717 27.71 -16.79 13.56
N VAL A 718 26.96 -17.87 13.30
CA VAL A 718 26.03 -18.46 14.29
C VAL A 718 26.78 -18.97 15.51
N ARG A 719 27.96 -19.60 15.33
CA ARG A 719 28.79 -20.05 16.45
C ARG A 719 29.39 -18.90 17.26
N ALA A 720 29.75 -17.79 16.62
CA ALA A 720 30.29 -16.62 17.31
C ALA A 720 29.25 -15.91 18.20
N ASN A 721 27.95 -16.06 17.91
CA ASN A 721 26.86 -15.38 18.63
C ASN A 721 26.17 -16.23 19.71
N ARG A 722 26.63 -17.45 20.01
CA ARG A 722 26.11 -18.22 21.16
C ARG A 722 26.85 -17.83 22.44
N SER A 723 26.13 -17.28 23.41
CA SER A 723 26.63 -17.16 24.80
C SER A 723 26.73 -18.55 25.44
N PRO A 724 27.68 -18.80 26.35
CA PRO A 724 27.79 -20.08 27.04
C PRO A 724 26.53 -20.34 27.89
N SER A 725 26.05 -21.58 27.87
CA SER A 725 24.94 -22.03 28.72
C SER A 725 25.30 -21.85 30.20
N PRO A 726 24.37 -21.44 31.07
CA PRO A 726 24.61 -21.48 32.51
C PRO A 726 24.80 -22.94 32.96
N PRO A 727 25.65 -23.20 33.97
CA PRO A 727 25.89 -24.54 34.47
C PRO A 727 24.62 -25.15 35.07
N ASP A 728 24.48 -26.47 34.92
CA ASP A 728 23.33 -27.25 35.39
C ASP A 728 23.32 -27.27 36.93
N PRO A 729 22.21 -26.90 37.62
CA PRO A 729 22.15 -26.85 39.08
C PRO A 729 22.31 -28.21 39.79
N LEU A 730 22.44 -29.31 39.06
CA LEU A 730 22.56 -30.66 39.60
C LEU A 730 24.00 -31.14 39.79
N ASP A 731 25.00 -30.38 39.33
CA ASP A 731 26.43 -30.72 39.53
C ASP A 731 26.96 -30.30 40.93
N GLU A 732 26.16 -29.63 41.78
CA GLU A 732 26.56 -29.24 43.15
C GLU A 732 26.19 -30.26 44.26
N PHE A 733 25.63 -31.42 43.92
CA PHE A 733 25.26 -32.47 44.90
C PHE A 733 26.02 -33.79 44.73
N SER A 734 27.26 -33.74 44.25
CA SER A 734 28.21 -34.84 44.45
C SER A 734 29.58 -34.31 44.86
N ASP A 735 29.78 -34.16 46.16
CA ASP A 735 30.95 -34.63 46.92
C ASP A 735 30.78 -34.37 48.42
#